data_AF-A0A812VLC6-F1
#
_entry.id   AF-A0A812VLC6-F1
#
_cell.length_a   1.000
_cell.length_b   1.000
_cell.length_c   1.000
_cell.angle_alpha   90.00
_cell.angle_beta   90.00
_cell.angle_gamma   90.00
#
_symmetry.space_group_name_H-M   'P 1'
#
loop_
_entity.id
_entity.type
_entity.pdbx_description
1 polymer ?
#
loop_
_entity_poly.entity_id
_entity_poly.type
_entity_poly.pdbx_seq_one_letter_code
_entity_poly.pdbx_strand_id
1 'polypeptide(L)'
;MQDNIHSPEVVLEELTTIQVAVTKLEEKAANYNEYQALFYVPVQFEFQEVEKAKQLFTEKSRLWNLISDWKGQLDVWKKTDITQLNVEEMNKKVLEYSKTAYQLTRSLEGDKVAQEIRSEVDEWKGNMPCILDLGNPALRDRHRLRIRQEIDLKQTAVSLTTLIGAKVFDKKDHKEFIAEISGIASGEFALEQQLEKVIAAWEDMPLPVQNHRNQRDLWILGDVGDIITQLEDHSVQIQTMMGSRFVRGIRDRVETWETKIRLASDTIDEWLQVQRGWMYLESIFSAEDIQKQLPTESAKFKGVDKFWKDTLKKVRQSYRKAMEAFHIPNLLAGRKARRGKMSMQSGSFRFLNLIKPVMCVLPEVEAPDRRIPFKEKILWTSISLFVFLVCCQIPLYGVLTSKSSDPFYWMRVILASNRGTLMELGISPIITSGMVMQLLAGSRIIDVDLTLKEDKILFQGAQKLFGMLITMGEAVAYVMSGMYGSLREIGATSAILIILQLFFAGIVVILLDELMQKGYGMGSGISLFIATNICESIIWKAFSPTTMNTGKGTEFEGAIVATFHFMASRSDKLMALKEAFYRQSAPNLTNLFATVLVFFIVIYFQGFKVDLPVKYQKMRGSQGSFPIKLFYTSNIPIILQTALVSNLYFLSQLLYRRFKSNMLVNLLGQWQEADFGGQSVPVGGFAYYISPPSSVSNIWEDPLHALIYVSFVLISCALFSKFWIEVSGSSPRDVAKHLRDQSMVFKGHREESLLKVLDMYIPTAAAFGGMCIGMLTIMADFLGAIGSGTGILLAVTIIYQYFEMIYKEKEQGNMLF
;
A
#
# COMPACT_ATOMS: atom_id res chain seq x y z
N MET A 1 -47.04 -52.52 -41.22
CA MET A 1 -46.16 -51.35 -41.48
C MET A 1 -45.29 -51.01 -40.27
N GLN A 2 -44.65 -51.99 -39.63
CA GLN A 2 -43.77 -51.75 -38.47
C GLN A 2 -42.28 -51.98 -38.78
N ASP A 3 -41.93 -52.49 -39.96
CA ASP A 3 -40.57 -52.97 -40.26
C ASP A 3 -39.84 -52.24 -41.40
N ASN A 4 -40.34 -51.10 -41.92
CA ASN A 4 -39.64 -50.33 -42.96
C ASN A 4 -39.41 -48.88 -42.53
N ILE A 5 -38.43 -48.68 -41.64
CA ILE A 5 -37.96 -47.36 -41.17
C ILE A 5 -37.02 -46.70 -42.21
N HIS A 6 -36.64 -47.42 -43.27
CA HIS A 6 -35.57 -47.03 -44.18
C HIS A 6 -35.96 -46.17 -45.38
N SER A 7 -37.25 -46.01 -45.70
CA SER A 7 -37.69 -45.23 -46.87
C SER A 7 -38.91 -44.35 -46.54
N PRO A 8 -38.71 -43.14 -45.99
CA PRO A 8 -39.82 -42.22 -45.69
C PRO A 8 -40.66 -41.89 -46.94
N GLU A 9 -40.06 -41.94 -48.13
CA GLU A 9 -40.73 -41.70 -49.42
C GLU A 9 -41.85 -42.73 -49.69
N VAL A 10 -41.62 -44.01 -49.41
CA VAL A 10 -42.60 -45.09 -49.63
C VAL A 10 -43.80 -44.95 -48.68
N VAL A 11 -43.54 -44.56 -47.43
CA VAL A 11 -44.60 -44.36 -46.43
C VAL A 11 -45.40 -43.09 -46.70
N LEU A 12 -44.75 -42.04 -47.22
CA LEU A 12 -45.42 -40.83 -47.67
C LEU A 12 -46.36 -41.11 -48.87
N GLU A 13 -45.95 -41.94 -49.84
CA GLU A 13 -46.83 -42.38 -50.94
C GLU A 13 -48.05 -43.17 -50.44
N GLU A 14 -47.87 -44.11 -49.51
CA GLU A 14 -49.00 -44.84 -48.90
C GLU A 14 -49.92 -43.90 -48.10
N LEU A 15 -49.37 -42.91 -47.39
CA LEU A 15 -50.14 -41.88 -46.70
C LEU A 15 -50.94 -41.01 -47.67
N THR A 16 -50.43 -40.70 -48.87
CA THR A 16 -51.23 -39.97 -49.88
C THR A 16 -52.42 -40.81 -50.37
N THR A 17 -52.26 -42.12 -50.47
CA THR A 17 -53.36 -43.04 -50.83
C THR A 17 -54.41 -43.11 -49.74
N ILE A 18 -53.98 -43.12 -48.47
CA ILE A 18 -54.86 -43.05 -47.30
C ILE A 18 -55.55 -41.68 -47.20
N GLN A 19 -54.87 -40.57 -47.53
CA GLN A 19 -55.47 -39.23 -47.59
C GLN A 19 -56.65 -39.20 -48.56
N VAL A 20 -56.49 -39.78 -49.75
CA VAL A 20 -57.57 -39.88 -50.76
C VAL A 20 -58.73 -40.74 -50.24
N ALA A 21 -58.46 -41.76 -49.44
CA ALA A 21 -59.52 -42.57 -48.82
C ALA A 21 -60.25 -41.80 -47.70
N VAL A 22 -59.52 -41.04 -46.87
CA VAL A 22 -60.08 -40.21 -45.79
C VAL A 22 -60.92 -39.06 -46.37
N THR A 23 -60.45 -38.35 -47.41
CA THR A 23 -61.25 -37.30 -48.06
C THR A 23 -62.52 -37.82 -48.72
N LYS A 24 -62.48 -39.02 -49.32
CA LYS A 24 -63.70 -39.69 -49.81
C LYS A 24 -64.68 -40.05 -48.70
N LEU A 25 -64.19 -40.41 -47.52
CA LEU A 25 -65.04 -40.67 -46.35
C LEU A 25 -65.61 -39.37 -45.77
N GLU A 26 -64.87 -38.26 -45.81
CA GLU A 26 -65.36 -36.93 -45.45
C GLU A 26 -66.43 -36.42 -46.41
N GLU A 27 -66.23 -36.55 -47.71
CA GLU A 27 -67.25 -36.19 -48.72
C GLU A 27 -68.53 -37.00 -48.52
N LYS A 28 -68.41 -38.30 -48.23
CA LYS A 28 -69.57 -39.14 -47.89
C LYS A 28 -70.24 -38.69 -46.59
N ALA A 29 -69.48 -38.40 -45.54
CA ALA A 29 -70.01 -37.90 -44.28
C ALA A 29 -70.72 -36.55 -44.45
N ALA A 30 -70.16 -35.64 -45.26
CA ALA A 30 -70.76 -34.35 -45.60
C ALA A 30 -72.07 -34.53 -46.39
N ASN A 31 -72.08 -35.41 -47.40
CA ASN A 31 -73.29 -35.73 -48.17
C ASN A 31 -74.38 -36.33 -47.26
N TYR A 32 -74.03 -37.22 -46.32
CA TYR A 32 -74.98 -37.77 -45.36
C TYR A 32 -75.53 -36.72 -44.39
N ASN A 33 -74.70 -35.77 -43.95
CA ASN A 33 -75.13 -34.64 -43.13
C ASN A 33 -76.06 -33.68 -43.92
N GLU A 34 -75.80 -33.47 -45.21
CA GLU A 34 -76.66 -32.70 -46.10
C GLU A 34 -78.01 -33.40 -46.31
N TYR A 35 -78.02 -34.72 -46.53
CA TYR A 35 -79.26 -35.49 -46.58
C TYR A 35 -80.04 -35.41 -45.26
N GLN A 36 -79.37 -35.51 -44.10
CA GLN A 36 -80.03 -35.36 -42.79
C GLN A 36 -80.66 -33.97 -42.62
N ALA A 37 -80.01 -32.91 -43.12
CA ALA A 37 -80.54 -31.55 -43.11
C ALA A 37 -81.78 -31.41 -44.02
N LEU A 38 -81.77 -32.03 -45.20
CA LEU A 38 -82.92 -32.07 -46.13
C LEU A 38 -84.14 -32.80 -45.55
N PHE A 39 -83.92 -33.81 -44.69
CA PHE A 39 -84.99 -34.57 -44.03
C PHE A 39 -85.44 -33.98 -42.67
N TYR A 40 -85.00 -32.76 -42.31
CA TYR A 40 -85.35 -32.07 -41.05
C TYR A 40 -85.07 -32.89 -39.78
N VAL A 41 -84.02 -33.71 -39.79
CA VAL A 41 -83.62 -34.48 -38.60
C VAL A 41 -82.97 -33.53 -37.59
N PRO A 42 -83.45 -33.46 -36.32
CA PRO A 42 -83.07 -32.39 -35.39
C PRO A 42 -81.66 -32.47 -34.80
N VAL A 43 -80.91 -33.55 -35.04
CA VAL A 43 -79.53 -33.73 -34.57
C VAL A 43 -78.67 -34.26 -35.72
N GLN A 44 -77.68 -33.49 -36.16
CA GLN A 44 -76.67 -33.98 -37.10
C GLN A 44 -75.85 -35.08 -36.43
N PHE A 45 -75.70 -36.24 -37.09
CA PHE A 45 -74.91 -37.34 -36.53
C PHE A 45 -73.42 -37.01 -36.62
N GLU A 46 -72.76 -36.86 -35.48
CA GLU A 46 -71.33 -36.56 -35.42
C GLU A 46 -70.52 -37.85 -35.71
N PHE A 47 -69.86 -37.91 -36.87
CA PHE A 47 -69.04 -39.06 -37.26
C PHE A 47 -67.69 -39.06 -36.52
N GLN A 48 -67.72 -39.25 -35.21
CA GLN A 48 -66.56 -39.18 -34.32
C GLN A 48 -65.41 -40.11 -34.76
N GLU A 49 -65.69 -41.26 -35.37
CA GLU A 49 -64.66 -42.19 -35.87
C GLU A 49 -63.94 -41.64 -37.13
N VAL A 50 -64.65 -40.92 -38.01
CA VAL A 50 -64.05 -40.27 -39.19
C VAL A 50 -63.17 -39.10 -38.73
N GLU A 51 -63.62 -38.36 -37.71
CA GLU A 51 -62.88 -37.24 -37.14
C GLU A 51 -61.64 -37.69 -36.36
N LYS A 52 -61.72 -38.78 -35.59
CA LYS A 52 -60.56 -39.45 -34.98
C LYS A 52 -59.58 -39.96 -36.04
N ALA A 53 -60.07 -40.60 -37.11
CA ALA A 53 -59.23 -41.08 -38.20
C ALA A 53 -58.51 -39.93 -38.92
N LYS A 54 -59.18 -38.80 -39.12
CA LYS A 54 -58.59 -37.57 -39.65
C LYS A 54 -57.51 -37.00 -38.74
N GLN A 55 -57.77 -36.92 -37.43
CA GLN A 55 -56.79 -36.44 -36.45
C GLN A 55 -55.55 -37.34 -36.42
N LEU A 56 -55.74 -38.65 -36.34
CA LEU A 56 -54.65 -39.63 -36.38
C LEU A 56 -53.86 -39.58 -37.70
N PHE A 57 -54.55 -39.43 -38.84
CA PHE A 57 -53.90 -39.27 -40.13
C PHE A 57 -53.06 -37.99 -40.19
N THR A 58 -53.62 -36.86 -39.73
CA THR A 58 -52.95 -35.56 -39.73
C THR A 58 -51.68 -35.61 -38.89
N GLU A 59 -51.74 -36.25 -37.72
CA GLU A 59 -50.59 -36.41 -36.84
C GLU A 59 -49.53 -37.37 -37.40
N LYS A 60 -49.94 -38.49 -38.01
CA LYS A 60 -48.99 -39.40 -38.68
C LYS A 60 -48.36 -38.79 -39.92
N SER A 61 -49.11 -38.05 -40.73
CA SER A 61 -48.58 -37.31 -41.87
C SER A 61 -47.56 -36.26 -41.41
N ARG A 62 -47.85 -35.55 -40.32
CA ARG A 62 -46.92 -34.60 -39.71
C ARG A 62 -45.64 -35.28 -39.18
N LEU A 63 -45.75 -36.49 -38.63
CA LEU A 63 -44.60 -37.28 -38.18
C LEU A 63 -43.69 -37.71 -39.34
N TRP A 64 -44.25 -38.25 -40.42
CA TRP A 64 -43.45 -38.72 -41.56
C TRP A 64 -42.84 -37.57 -42.39
N ASN A 65 -43.56 -36.45 -42.52
CA ASN A 65 -43.00 -35.22 -43.09
C ASN A 65 -41.83 -34.71 -42.24
N LEU A 66 -41.96 -34.71 -40.90
CA LEU A 66 -40.87 -34.34 -39.99
C LEU A 66 -39.64 -35.25 -40.16
N ILE A 67 -39.84 -36.57 -40.30
CA ILE A 67 -38.74 -37.54 -40.52
C ILE A 67 -38.04 -37.28 -41.85
N SER A 68 -38.81 -37.01 -42.92
CA SER A 68 -38.26 -36.70 -44.24
C SER A 68 -37.46 -35.39 -44.23
N ASP A 69 -38.04 -34.33 -43.65
CA ASP A 69 -37.39 -33.03 -43.53
C ASP A 69 -36.12 -33.12 -42.66
N TRP A 70 -36.18 -33.84 -41.54
CA TRP A 70 -35.03 -34.08 -40.67
C TRP A 70 -33.90 -34.80 -41.41
N LYS A 71 -34.18 -35.92 -42.07
CA LYS A 71 -33.16 -36.68 -42.82
C LYS A 71 -32.57 -35.85 -43.97
N GLY A 72 -33.40 -35.11 -44.71
CA GLY A 72 -32.97 -34.22 -45.78
C GLY A 72 -32.06 -33.10 -45.28
N GLN A 73 -32.43 -32.40 -44.20
CA GLN A 73 -31.59 -31.36 -43.59
C GLN A 73 -30.30 -31.92 -43.01
N LEU A 74 -30.36 -33.09 -42.37
CA LEU A 74 -29.21 -33.73 -41.76
C LEU A 74 -28.17 -34.18 -42.78
N ASP A 75 -28.60 -34.61 -43.98
CA ASP A 75 -27.71 -34.90 -45.11
C ASP A 75 -27.05 -33.64 -45.70
N VAL A 76 -27.77 -32.52 -45.76
CA VAL A 76 -27.20 -31.22 -46.17
C VAL A 76 -26.17 -30.74 -45.15
N TRP A 77 -26.46 -30.83 -43.85
CA TRP A 77 -25.52 -30.44 -42.80
C TRP A 77 -24.27 -31.33 -42.80
N LYS A 78 -24.42 -32.65 -42.99
CA LYS A 78 -23.29 -33.61 -43.05
C LYS A 78 -22.30 -33.33 -44.18
N LYS A 79 -22.76 -32.80 -45.31
CA LYS A 79 -21.95 -32.53 -46.51
C LYS A 79 -21.31 -31.15 -46.53
N THR A 80 -21.86 -30.19 -45.78
CA THR A 80 -21.37 -28.81 -45.74
C THR A 80 -20.11 -28.69 -44.86
N ASP A 81 -19.14 -27.87 -45.29
CA ASP A 81 -17.95 -27.54 -44.50
C ASP A 81 -18.28 -26.65 -43.29
N ILE A 82 -17.62 -26.90 -42.16
CA ILE A 82 -17.89 -26.23 -40.88
C ILE A 82 -17.67 -24.70 -40.95
N THR A 83 -16.78 -24.23 -41.84
CA THR A 83 -16.50 -22.80 -42.02
C THR A 83 -17.58 -22.05 -42.79
N GLN A 84 -18.41 -22.75 -43.57
CA GLN A 84 -19.52 -22.19 -44.35
C GLN A 84 -20.88 -22.45 -43.70
N LEU A 85 -20.91 -23.31 -42.68
CA LEU A 85 -22.12 -23.69 -41.97
C LEU A 85 -22.54 -22.60 -40.97
N ASN A 86 -23.76 -22.10 -41.11
CA ASN A 86 -24.36 -21.24 -40.09
C ASN A 86 -24.84 -22.09 -38.90
N VAL A 87 -23.99 -22.21 -37.89
CA VAL A 87 -24.23 -23.09 -36.74
C VAL A 87 -25.34 -22.58 -35.81
N GLU A 88 -25.60 -21.27 -35.79
CA GLU A 88 -26.71 -20.67 -35.04
C GLU A 88 -28.07 -21.02 -35.66
N GLU A 89 -28.18 -20.94 -36.99
CA GLU A 89 -29.40 -21.31 -37.71
C GLU A 89 -29.69 -22.82 -37.59
N MET A 90 -28.64 -23.64 -37.65
CA MET A 90 -28.74 -25.09 -37.41
C MET A 90 -29.28 -25.37 -36.01
N ASN A 91 -28.78 -24.71 -34.97
CA ASN A 91 -29.27 -24.88 -33.60
C ASN A 91 -30.75 -24.52 -33.46
N LYS A 92 -31.18 -23.42 -34.10
CA LYS A 92 -32.59 -23.01 -34.11
C LYS A 92 -33.49 -24.08 -34.74
N LYS A 93 -33.10 -24.61 -35.91
CA LYS A 93 -33.84 -25.69 -36.60
C LYS A 93 -33.88 -26.98 -35.78
N VAL A 94 -32.78 -27.39 -35.15
CA VAL A 94 -32.73 -28.58 -34.27
C VAL A 94 -33.65 -28.42 -33.06
N LEU A 95 -33.73 -27.23 -32.46
CA LEU A 95 -34.66 -26.95 -31.37
C LEU A 95 -36.13 -26.98 -31.82
N GLU A 96 -36.42 -26.46 -33.02
CA GLU A 96 -37.75 -26.55 -33.62
C GLU A 96 -38.15 -28.02 -33.86
N TYR A 97 -37.26 -28.84 -34.42
CA TYR A 97 -37.49 -30.27 -34.64
C TYR A 97 -37.63 -31.07 -33.33
N SER A 98 -36.85 -30.76 -32.28
CA SER A 98 -36.98 -31.38 -30.95
C SER A 98 -38.34 -31.05 -30.32
N LYS A 99 -38.81 -29.80 -30.47
CA LYS A 99 -40.13 -29.37 -29.97
C LYS A 99 -41.28 -30.05 -30.70
N THR A 100 -41.21 -30.15 -32.04
CA THR A 100 -42.25 -30.82 -32.83
C THR A 100 -42.25 -32.33 -32.60
N ALA A 101 -41.09 -32.98 -32.50
CA ALA A 101 -40.98 -34.39 -32.14
C ALA A 101 -41.56 -34.69 -30.76
N TYR A 102 -41.30 -33.82 -29.76
CA TYR A 102 -41.89 -33.95 -28.42
C TYR A 102 -43.42 -33.82 -28.44
N GLN A 103 -43.96 -32.86 -29.18
CA GLN A 103 -45.41 -32.67 -29.33
C GLN A 103 -46.08 -33.90 -29.96
N LEU A 104 -45.47 -34.45 -31.02
CA LEU A 104 -45.97 -35.63 -31.74
C LEU A 104 -45.86 -36.92 -30.91
N THR A 105 -44.81 -37.07 -30.10
CA THR A 105 -44.67 -38.21 -29.18
C THR A 105 -45.75 -38.20 -28.10
N ARG A 106 -46.22 -37.01 -27.70
CA ARG A 106 -47.29 -36.84 -26.72
C ARG A 106 -48.68 -37.03 -27.31
N SER A 107 -48.88 -36.68 -28.59
CA SER A 107 -50.18 -36.83 -29.26
C SER A 107 -50.39 -38.27 -29.76
N LEU A 108 -49.31 -38.94 -30.18
CA LEU A 108 -49.29 -40.34 -30.61
C LEU A 108 -48.72 -41.26 -29.50
N GLU A 109 -49.43 -41.35 -28.37
CA GLU A 109 -49.00 -42.18 -27.24
C GLU A 109 -48.83 -43.66 -27.66
N GLY A 110 -47.61 -44.19 -27.51
CA GLY A 110 -47.28 -45.60 -27.79
C GLY A 110 -46.72 -45.91 -29.19
N ASP A 111 -46.58 -44.92 -30.09
CA ASP A 111 -45.97 -45.13 -31.40
C ASP A 111 -44.43 -45.19 -31.31
N LYS A 112 -43.84 -46.32 -31.70
CA LYS A 112 -42.39 -46.57 -31.63
C LYS A 112 -41.60 -45.62 -32.54
N VAL A 113 -42.16 -45.27 -33.70
CA VAL A 113 -41.49 -44.41 -34.68
C VAL A 113 -41.36 -42.97 -34.17
N ALA A 114 -42.37 -42.49 -33.43
CA ALA A 114 -42.32 -41.17 -32.79
C ALA A 114 -41.27 -41.10 -31.66
N GLN A 115 -41.09 -42.19 -30.91
CA GLN A 115 -40.06 -42.29 -29.88
C GLN A 115 -38.64 -42.37 -30.47
N GLU A 116 -38.47 -43.07 -31.58
CA GLU A 116 -37.17 -43.24 -32.25
C GLU A 116 -36.67 -41.92 -32.85
N ILE A 117 -37.50 -41.20 -33.62
CA ILE A 117 -37.11 -39.89 -34.17
C ILE A 117 -36.83 -38.88 -33.06
N ARG A 118 -37.57 -38.94 -31.96
CA ARG A 118 -37.30 -38.09 -30.79
C ARG A 118 -35.93 -38.40 -30.19
N SER A 119 -35.60 -39.68 -30.03
CA SER A 119 -34.30 -40.10 -29.52
C SER A 119 -33.16 -39.62 -30.42
N GLU A 120 -33.29 -39.77 -31.75
CA GLU A 120 -32.28 -39.31 -32.71
C GLU A 120 -32.09 -37.78 -32.67
N VAL A 121 -33.19 -37.02 -32.60
CA VAL A 121 -33.14 -35.56 -32.53
C VAL A 121 -32.57 -35.07 -31.19
N ASP A 122 -32.92 -35.72 -30.09
CA ASP A 122 -32.41 -35.38 -28.75
C ASP A 122 -30.91 -35.73 -28.59
N GLU A 123 -30.45 -36.83 -29.20
CA GLU A 123 -29.02 -37.16 -29.26
C GLU A 123 -28.23 -36.11 -30.07
N TRP A 124 -28.74 -35.72 -31.23
CA TRP A 124 -28.12 -34.68 -32.06
C TRP A 124 -28.10 -33.32 -31.34
N LYS A 125 -29.18 -32.99 -30.62
CA LYS A 125 -29.26 -31.81 -29.74
C LYS A 125 -28.18 -31.84 -28.64
N GLY A 126 -27.85 -33.02 -28.10
CA GLY A 126 -26.74 -33.19 -27.15
C GLY A 126 -25.36 -32.91 -27.74
N ASN A 127 -25.20 -33.00 -29.07
CA ASN A 127 -23.95 -32.72 -29.78
C ASN A 127 -23.84 -31.26 -30.24
N MET A 128 -24.97 -30.51 -30.30
CA MET A 128 -25.01 -29.11 -30.73
C MET A 128 -24.05 -28.17 -29.99
N PRO A 129 -23.84 -28.25 -28.65
CA PRO A 129 -22.88 -27.38 -27.97
C PRO A 129 -21.47 -27.48 -28.54
N CYS A 130 -21.01 -28.70 -28.83
CA CYS A 130 -19.69 -28.93 -29.41
C CYS A 130 -19.59 -28.41 -30.85
N ILE A 131 -20.68 -28.48 -31.63
CA ILE A 131 -20.72 -27.95 -32.99
C ILE A 131 -20.69 -26.41 -32.96
N LEU A 132 -21.41 -25.78 -32.01
CA LEU A 132 -21.38 -24.34 -31.78
C LEU A 132 -19.97 -23.87 -31.40
N ASP A 133 -19.27 -24.61 -30.55
CA ASP A 133 -17.89 -24.29 -30.18
C ASP A 133 -16.92 -24.40 -31.35
N LEU A 134 -17.07 -25.41 -32.22
CA LEU A 134 -16.25 -25.57 -33.43
C LEU A 134 -16.57 -24.53 -34.52
N GLY A 135 -17.81 -24.05 -34.54
CA GLY A 135 -18.30 -22.99 -35.42
C GLY A 135 -18.05 -21.57 -34.91
N ASN A 136 -17.40 -21.41 -33.76
CA ASN A 136 -17.20 -20.10 -33.14
C ASN A 136 -16.37 -19.18 -34.07
N PRO A 137 -16.90 -18.00 -34.46
CA PRO A 137 -16.20 -17.07 -35.35
C PRO A 137 -14.91 -16.49 -34.73
N ALA A 138 -14.76 -16.52 -33.40
CA ALA A 138 -13.55 -16.08 -32.71
C ALA A 138 -12.36 -17.04 -32.87
N LEU A 139 -12.57 -18.25 -33.42
CA LEU A 139 -11.50 -19.22 -33.65
C LEU A 139 -10.54 -18.75 -34.76
N ARG A 140 -9.27 -18.63 -34.41
CA ARG A 140 -8.16 -18.35 -35.33
C ARG A 140 -7.42 -19.64 -35.69
N ASP A 141 -6.54 -19.56 -36.68
CA ASP A 141 -5.78 -20.72 -37.17
C ASP A 141 -4.97 -21.41 -36.09
N ARG A 142 -4.43 -20.66 -35.12
CA ARG A 142 -3.76 -21.21 -33.93
C ARG A 142 -4.67 -22.09 -33.06
N HIS A 143 -5.94 -21.71 -32.90
CA HIS A 143 -6.92 -22.47 -32.12
C HIS A 143 -7.35 -23.72 -32.89
N ARG A 144 -7.62 -23.58 -34.19
CA ARG A 144 -7.94 -24.70 -35.08
C ARG A 144 -6.81 -25.73 -35.15
N LEU A 145 -5.56 -25.28 -35.11
CA LEU A 145 -4.40 -26.17 -35.13
C LEU A 145 -4.27 -26.99 -33.84
N ARG A 146 -4.50 -26.38 -32.67
CA ARG A 146 -4.54 -27.10 -31.38
C ARG A 146 -5.66 -28.13 -31.32
N ILE A 147 -6.87 -27.75 -31.77
CA ILE A 147 -8.01 -28.67 -31.84
C ILE A 147 -7.70 -29.85 -32.79
N ARG A 148 -7.06 -29.61 -33.94
CA ARG A 148 -6.66 -30.68 -34.87
C ARG A 148 -5.60 -31.62 -34.30
N GLN A 149 -4.64 -31.09 -33.53
CA GLN A 149 -3.58 -31.89 -32.91
C GLN A 149 -4.13 -32.84 -31.84
N GLU A 150 -5.03 -32.36 -30.99
CA GLU A 150 -5.61 -33.18 -29.92
C GLU A 150 -6.55 -34.28 -30.47
N ILE A 151 -7.23 -34.01 -31.59
CA ILE A 151 -8.18 -34.94 -32.21
C ILE A 151 -7.50 -35.85 -33.26
N ASP A 152 -6.19 -35.69 -33.52
CA ASP A 152 -5.39 -36.40 -34.54
C ASP A 152 -6.02 -36.37 -35.95
N LEU A 153 -6.51 -35.20 -36.36
CA LEU A 153 -7.11 -35.00 -37.69
C LEU A 153 -6.04 -34.56 -38.70
N LYS A 154 -5.76 -35.42 -39.70
CA LYS A 154 -4.74 -35.19 -40.74
C LYS A 154 -5.17 -34.23 -41.86
N GLN A 155 -6.47 -33.96 -42.02
CA GLN A 155 -6.99 -33.12 -43.10
C GLN A 155 -7.33 -31.69 -42.64
N THR A 156 -7.16 -30.72 -43.53
CA THR A 156 -7.39 -29.28 -43.31
C THR A 156 -8.84 -28.86 -43.52
N ALA A 157 -9.56 -29.50 -44.45
CA ALA A 157 -11.00 -29.36 -44.62
C ALA A 157 -11.71 -30.37 -43.71
N VAL A 158 -12.55 -29.89 -42.81
CA VAL A 158 -13.24 -30.72 -41.84
C VAL A 158 -14.74 -30.55 -42.08
N SER A 159 -15.34 -31.50 -42.80
CA SER A 159 -16.79 -31.64 -42.90
C SER A 159 -17.34 -32.27 -41.63
N LEU A 160 -18.63 -32.07 -41.34
CA LEU A 160 -19.31 -32.72 -40.20
C LEU A 160 -19.21 -34.25 -40.27
N THR A 161 -19.20 -34.83 -41.47
CA THR A 161 -18.96 -36.27 -41.71
C THR A 161 -17.59 -36.75 -41.22
N THR A 162 -16.56 -35.93 -41.35
CA THR A 162 -15.20 -36.27 -40.91
C THR A 162 -15.11 -36.24 -39.37
N LEU A 163 -15.82 -35.32 -38.71
CA LEU A 163 -15.91 -35.25 -37.24
C LEU A 163 -16.73 -36.40 -36.63
N ILE A 164 -17.83 -36.78 -37.28
CA ILE A 164 -18.64 -37.93 -36.85
C ILE A 164 -17.83 -39.21 -37.00
N GLY A 165 -17.11 -39.39 -38.12
CA GLY A 165 -16.24 -40.54 -38.35
C GLY A 165 -15.07 -40.64 -37.35
N ALA A 166 -14.56 -39.50 -36.88
CA ALA A 166 -13.52 -39.42 -35.86
C ALA A 166 -14.04 -39.57 -34.40
N LYS A 167 -15.34 -39.86 -34.21
CA LYS A 167 -15.98 -40.05 -32.88
C LYS A 167 -15.73 -38.89 -31.91
N VAL A 168 -15.64 -37.66 -32.44
CA VAL A 168 -15.37 -36.45 -31.64
C VAL A 168 -16.50 -36.19 -30.65
N PHE A 169 -17.73 -36.57 -31.02
CA PHE A 169 -18.92 -36.37 -30.21
C PHE A 169 -19.16 -37.47 -29.15
N ASP A 170 -18.41 -38.58 -29.19
CA ASP A 170 -18.62 -39.71 -28.27
C ASP A 170 -17.77 -39.57 -27.00
N LYS A 171 -16.61 -38.92 -27.10
CA LYS A 171 -15.67 -38.74 -25.98
C LYS A 171 -15.94 -37.44 -25.24
N LYS A 172 -16.21 -37.55 -23.93
CA LYS A 172 -16.44 -36.40 -23.06
C LYS A 172 -15.22 -35.47 -22.99
N ASP A 173 -14.02 -36.03 -22.94
CA ASP A 173 -12.76 -35.27 -22.85
C ASP A 173 -12.55 -34.34 -24.07
N HIS A 174 -12.90 -34.81 -25.27
CA HIS A 174 -12.81 -33.99 -26.47
C HIS A 174 -13.83 -32.83 -26.46
N LYS A 175 -15.05 -33.07 -25.96
CA LYS A 175 -16.08 -32.02 -25.80
C LYS A 175 -15.63 -30.93 -24.83
N GLU A 176 -15.07 -31.33 -23.68
CA GLU A 176 -14.57 -30.40 -22.66
C GLU A 176 -13.37 -29.57 -23.17
N PHE A 177 -12.43 -30.21 -23.89
CA PHE A 177 -11.28 -29.51 -24.48
C PHE A 177 -11.67 -28.49 -25.56
N ILE A 178 -12.62 -28.86 -26.45
CA ILE A 178 -13.12 -27.96 -27.49
C ILE A 178 -13.81 -26.75 -26.86
N ALA A 179 -14.63 -26.97 -25.82
CA ALA A 179 -15.30 -25.89 -25.09
C ALA A 179 -14.30 -24.95 -24.40
N GLU A 180 -13.22 -25.49 -23.83
CA GLU A 180 -12.15 -24.68 -23.22
C GLU A 180 -11.45 -23.78 -24.25
N ILE A 181 -11.05 -24.34 -25.40
CA ILE A 181 -10.37 -23.59 -26.47
C ILE A 181 -11.31 -22.55 -27.09
N SER A 182 -12.59 -22.89 -27.32
CA SER A 182 -13.62 -21.95 -27.77
C SER A 182 -13.80 -20.80 -26.78
N GLY A 183 -13.83 -21.09 -25.48
CA GLY A 183 -13.89 -20.09 -24.41
C GLY A 183 -12.68 -19.16 -24.38
N ILE A 184 -11.47 -19.69 -24.58
CA ILE A 184 -10.24 -18.89 -24.69
C ILE A 184 -10.28 -17.99 -25.92
N ALA A 185 -10.73 -18.52 -27.06
CA ALA A 185 -10.82 -17.76 -28.32
C ALA A 185 -11.79 -16.58 -28.21
N SER A 186 -12.97 -16.79 -27.62
CA SER A 186 -13.95 -15.73 -27.36
C SER A 186 -13.40 -14.66 -26.41
N GLY A 187 -12.70 -15.07 -25.35
CA GLY A 187 -12.05 -14.15 -24.41
C GLY A 187 -10.94 -13.32 -25.07
N GLU A 188 -10.11 -13.95 -25.90
CA GLU A 188 -9.07 -13.27 -26.68
C GLU A 188 -9.66 -12.25 -27.66
N PHE A 189 -10.71 -12.63 -28.40
CA PHE A 189 -11.37 -11.74 -29.35
C PHE A 189 -11.98 -10.50 -28.67
N ALA A 190 -12.58 -10.68 -27.50
CA ALA A 190 -13.12 -9.57 -26.71
C ALA A 190 -12.02 -8.58 -26.29
N LEU A 191 -10.88 -9.08 -25.81
CA LEU A 191 -9.74 -8.22 -25.44
C LEU A 191 -9.16 -7.50 -26.66
N GLU A 192 -9.08 -8.19 -27.80
CA GLU A 192 -8.57 -7.59 -29.02
C GLU A 192 -9.49 -6.48 -29.55
N GLN A 193 -10.82 -6.65 -29.45
CA GLN A 193 -11.77 -5.60 -29.79
C GLN A 193 -11.61 -4.38 -28.86
N GLN A 194 -11.33 -4.60 -27.57
CA GLN A 194 -11.05 -3.49 -26.65
C GLN A 194 -9.74 -2.79 -27.00
N LEU A 195 -8.68 -3.55 -27.32
CA LEU A 195 -7.41 -2.97 -27.76
C LEU A 195 -7.59 -2.14 -29.04
N GLU A 196 -8.34 -2.64 -30.02
CA GLU A 196 -8.57 -1.93 -31.28
C GLU A 196 -9.32 -0.60 -31.07
N LYS A 197 -10.24 -0.54 -30.09
CA LYS A 197 -10.88 0.73 -29.69
C LYS A 197 -9.87 1.73 -29.12
N VAL A 198 -8.92 1.26 -28.31
CA VAL A 198 -7.83 2.10 -27.80
C VAL A 198 -6.99 2.61 -28.97
N ILE A 199 -6.60 1.74 -29.91
CA ILE A 199 -5.82 2.11 -31.09
C ILE A 199 -6.54 3.20 -31.90
N ALA A 200 -7.82 2.98 -32.22
CA ALA A 200 -8.63 3.91 -33.00
C ALA A 200 -8.80 5.27 -32.31
N ALA A 201 -8.92 5.30 -30.97
CA ALA A 201 -9.03 6.55 -30.21
C ALA A 201 -7.76 7.42 -30.35
N TRP A 202 -6.58 6.80 -30.49
CA TRP A 202 -5.30 7.48 -30.61
C TRP A 202 -4.89 7.82 -32.05
N GLU A 203 -5.52 7.20 -33.06
CA GLU A 203 -5.15 7.36 -34.47
C GLU A 203 -5.40 8.77 -35.01
N ASP A 204 -6.48 9.43 -34.56
CA ASP A 204 -6.88 10.77 -35.02
C ASP A 204 -6.85 11.86 -33.94
N MET A 205 -6.28 11.57 -32.77
CA MET A 205 -6.24 12.53 -31.67
C MET A 205 -5.32 13.73 -32.00
N PRO A 206 -5.86 14.97 -32.06
CA PRO A 206 -5.06 16.15 -32.35
C PRO A 206 -4.28 16.62 -31.11
N LEU A 207 -3.05 17.08 -31.30
CA LEU A 207 -2.30 17.77 -30.24
C LEU A 207 -2.59 19.27 -30.27
N PRO A 208 -3.22 19.86 -29.24
CA PRO A 208 -3.58 21.27 -29.24
C PRO A 208 -2.34 22.15 -29.01
N VAL A 209 -1.97 22.94 -30.02
CA VAL A 209 -0.87 23.92 -29.95
C VAL A 209 -1.43 25.31 -30.24
N GLN A 210 -1.28 26.23 -29.30
CA GLN A 210 -1.80 27.60 -29.34
C GLN A 210 -0.66 28.62 -29.38
N ASN A 211 -0.97 29.85 -29.79
CA ASN A 211 -0.01 30.94 -29.81
C ASN A 211 0.06 31.62 -28.43
N HIS A 212 1.25 31.89 -27.92
CA HIS A 212 1.44 32.57 -26.63
C HIS A 212 1.46 34.09 -26.81
N ARG A 213 0.57 34.80 -26.11
CA ARG A 213 0.50 36.29 -26.07
C ARG A 213 0.38 36.99 -27.44
N ASN A 214 -0.16 36.31 -28.45
CA ASN A 214 -0.28 36.84 -29.83
C ASN A 214 1.07 37.29 -30.45
N GLN A 215 2.19 36.79 -29.94
CA GLN A 215 3.50 37.06 -30.53
C GLN A 215 3.76 36.14 -31.73
N ARG A 216 4.30 36.70 -32.82
CA ARG A 216 4.66 35.90 -34.01
C ARG A 216 5.72 34.85 -33.64
N ASP A 217 5.53 33.62 -34.12
CA ASP A 217 6.44 32.47 -33.95
C ASP A 217 6.60 31.89 -32.53
N LEU A 218 5.68 32.19 -31.61
CA LEU A 218 5.67 31.66 -30.24
C LEU A 218 4.49 30.70 -30.02
N TRP A 219 4.80 29.41 -29.90
CA TRP A 219 3.82 28.33 -29.73
C TRP A 219 3.93 27.72 -28.34
N ILE A 220 2.79 27.31 -27.77
CA ILE A 220 2.67 26.57 -26.51
C ILE A 220 1.64 25.46 -26.67
N LEU A 221 1.73 24.41 -25.87
CA LEU A 221 0.65 23.44 -25.71
C LEU A 221 -0.57 24.15 -25.10
N GLY A 222 -1.72 23.94 -25.73
CA GLY A 222 -3.01 24.44 -25.25
C GLY A 222 -3.58 23.57 -24.14
N ASP A 223 -4.91 23.45 -24.12
CA ASP A 223 -5.60 22.56 -23.18
C ASP A 223 -5.41 21.09 -23.59
N VAL A 224 -4.66 20.35 -22.79
CA VAL A 224 -4.41 18.91 -22.98
C VAL A 224 -5.14 18.05 -21.94
N GLY A 225 -6.11 18.61 -21.20
CA GLY A 225 -6.84 17.89 -20.15
C GLY A 225 -7.52 16.61 -20.66
N ASP A 226 -8.13 16.66 -21.84
CA ASP A 226 -8.75 15.50 -22.47
C ASP A 226 -7.73 14.41 -22.84
N ILE A 227 -6.53 14.81 -23.26
CA ILE A 227 -5.44 13.87 -23.60
C ILE A 227 -4.94 13.17 -22.33
N ILE A 228 -4.75 13.90 -21.23
CA ILE A 228 -4.32 13.34 -19.95
C ILE A 228 -5.37 12.36 -19.43
N THR A 229 -6.64 12.75 -19.45
CA THR A 229 -7.75 11.88 -18.99
C THR A 229 -7.80 10.60 -19.81
N GLN A 230 -7.67 10.68 -21.14
CA GLN A 230 -7.63 9.49 -21.99
C GLN A 230 -6.37 8.64 -21.80
N LEU A 231 -5.20 9.23 -21.48
CA LEU A 231 -3.99 8.46 -21.14
C LEU A 231 -4.19 7.67 -19.85
N GLU A 232 -4.77 8.29 -18.81
CA GLU A 232 -5.06 7.63 -17.54
C GLU A 232 -6.08 6.49 -17.72
N ASP A 233 -7.19 6.75 -18.41
CA ASP A 233 -8.25 5.76 -18.67
C ASP A 233 -7.72 4.57 -19.48
N HIS A 234 -7.02 4.83 -20.59
CA HIS A 234 -6.47 3.76 -21.43
C HIS A 234 -5.29 3.04 -20.77
N SER A 235 -4.54 3.69 -19.87
CA SER A 235 -3.51 3.04 -19.06
C SER A 235 -4.13 1.98 -18.13
N VAL A 236 -5.20 2.33 -17.42
CA VAL A 236 -5.93 1.37 -16.56
C VAL A 236 -6.56 0.24 -17.38
N GLN A 237 -7.12 0.55 -18.55
CA GLN A 237 -7.68 -0.46 -19.45
C GLN A 237 -6.62 -1.46 -19.93
N ILE A 238 -5.44 -0.99 -20.37
CA ILE A 238 -4.34 -1.88 -20.79
C ILE A 238 -3.82 -2.74 -19.63
N GLN A 239 -3.68 -2.18 -18.42
CA GLN A 239 -3.29 -2.96 -17.24
C GLN A 239 -4.32 -4.05 -16.89
N THR A 240 -5.61 -3.74 -17.05
CA THR A 240 -6.69 -4.72 -16.86
C THR A 240 -6.63 -5.84 -17.92
N MET A 241 -6.28 -5.50 -19.17
CA MET A 241 -6.05 -6.50 -20.23
C MET A 241 -4.85 -7.38 -19.91
N MET A 242 -3.75 -6.82 -19.40
CA MET A 242 -2.55 -7.57 -18.99
C MET A 242 -2.81 -8.54 -17.84
N GLY A 243 -3.71 -8.19 -16.91
CA GLY A 243 -4.13 -9.08 -15.82
C GLY A 243 -5.10 -10.20 -16.23
N SER A 244 -5.65 -10.17 -17.45
CA SER A 244 -6.63 -11.14 -17.91
C SER A 244 -6.00 -12.49 -18.27
N ARG A 245 -6.65 -13.59 -17.85
CA ARG A 245 -6.23 -14.97 -18.20
C ARG A 245 -6.19 -15.26 -19.71
N PHE A 246 -6.89 -14.45 -20.50
CA PHE A 246 -7.01 -14.60 -21.95
C PHE A 246 -5.99 -13.75 -22.74
N VAL A 247 -5.03 -13.07 -22.10
CA VAL A 247 -4.10 -12.17 -22.81
C VAL A 247 -3.02 -12.90 -23.63
N ARG A 248 -2.82 -14.20 -23.40
CA ARG A 248 -1.66 -14.97 -23.91
C ARG A 248 -1.47 -14.84 -25.43
N GLY A 249 -2.52 -14.91 -26.24
CA GLY A 249 -2.41 -14.83 -27.71
C GLY A 249 -2.24 -13.41 -28.29
N ILE A 250 -2.34 -12.36 -27.47
CA ILE A 250 -2.24 -10.95 -27.88
C ILE A 250 -1.22 -10.14 -27.06
N ARG A 251 -0.50 -10.79 -26.15
CA ARG A 251 0.39 -10.17 -25.15
C ARG A 251 1.37 -9.18 -25.76
N ASP A 252 2.07 -9.56 -26.84
CA ASP A 252 3.07 -8.70 -27.48
C ASP A 252 2.47 -7.37 -27.99
N ARG A 253 1.24 -7.41 -28.51
CA ARG A 253 0.52 -6.21 -28.96
C ARG A 253 0.14 -5.32 -27.78
N VAL A 254 -0.32 -5.93 -26.68
CA VAL A 254 -0.71 -5.20 -25.45
C VAL A 254 0.51 -4.57 -24.78
N GLU A 255 1.63 -5.29 -24.63
CA GLU A 255 2.89 -4.77 -24.08
C GLU A 255 3.49 -3.64 -24.93
N THR A 256 3.38 -3.76 -26.25
CA THR A 256 3.79 -2.67 -27.16
C THR A 256 2.99 -1.41 -26.86
N TRP A 257 1.65 -1.51 -26.80
CA TRP A 257 0.78 -0.36 -26.53
C TRP A 257 0.91 0.17 -25.10
N GLU A 258 1.15 -0.69 -24.11
CA GLU A 258 1.49 -0.28 -22.75
C GLU A 258 2.73 0.64 -22.77
N THR A 259 3.78 0.22 -23.48
CA THR A 259 5.01 1.00 -23.61
C THR A 259 4.75 2.33 -24.31
N LYS A 260 3.90 2.34 -25.36
CA LYS A 260 3.52 3.57 -26.07
C LYS A 260 2.75 4.54 -25.19
N ILE A 261 1.72 4.08 -24.47
CA ILE A 261 0.89 4.92 -23.59
C ILE A 261 1.72 5.44 -22.40
N ARG A 262 2.55 4.60 -21.79
CA ARG A 262 3.46 5.03 -20.72
C ARG A 262 4.41 6.12 -21.20
N LEU A 263 5.04 5.92 -22.36
CA LEU A 263 5.95 6.91 -22.94
C LEU A 263 5.23 8.21 -23.30
N ALA A 264 3.99 8.15 -23.78
CA ALA A 264 3.16 9.32 -24.03
C ALA A 264 2.84 10.09 -22.75
N SER A 265 2.47 9.39 -21.67
CA SER A 265 2.23 9.97 -20.34
C SER A 265 3.48 10.68 -19.79
N ASP A 266 4.62 10.00 -19.79
CA ASP A 266 5.88 10.59 -19.32
C ASP A 266 6.26 11.83 -20.15
N THR A 267 6.01 11.78 -21.47
CA THR A 267 6.37 12.87 -22.37
C THR A 267 5.48 14.08 -22.18
N ILE A 268 4.16 13.91 -22.04
CA ILE A 268 3.23 15.03 -21.87
C ILE A 268 3.43 15.74 -20.53
N ASP A 269 3.68 15.00 -19.45
CA ASP A 269 3.95 15.57 -18.12
C ASP A 269 5.23 16.42 -18.12
N GLU A 270 6.30 15.89 -18.71
CA GLU A 270 7.57 16.60 -18.85
C GLU A 270 7.43 17.83 -19.75
N TRP A 271 6.63 17.76 -20.82
CA TRP A 271 6.39 18.91 -21.68
C TRP A 271 5.62 20.02 -20.96
N LEU A 272 4.59 19.67 -20.18
CA LEU A 272 3.83 20.62 -19.38
C LEU A 272 4.68 21.25 -18.28
N GLN A 273 5.54 20.47 -17.63
CA GLN A 273 6.45 20.99 -16.61
C GLN A 273 7.46 21.97 -17.21
N VAL A 274 8.07 21.62 -18.35
CA VAL A 274 8.99 22.52 -19.06
C VAL A 274 8.27 23.78 -19.53
N GLN A 275 7.03 23.66 -20.05
CA GLN A 275 6.24 24.82 -20.46
C GLN A 275 5.96 25.76 -19.28
N ARG A 276 5.54 25.23 -18.12
CA ARG A 276 5.30 26.03 -16.91
C ARG A 276 6.57 26.76 -16.46
N GLY A 277 7.70 26.05 -16.41
CA GLY A 277 8.99 26.63 -16.00
C GLY A 277 9.51 27.66 -17.01
N TRP A 278 9.40 27.39 -18.31
CA TRP A 278 9.78 28.33 -19.36
C TRP A 278 8.91 29.59 -19.35
N MET A 279 7.57 29.48 -19.20
CA MET A 279 6.69 30.65 -19.11
C MET A 279 7.00 31.55 -17.91
N TYR A 280 7.33 30.95 -16.76
CA TYR A 280 7.76 31.69 -15.58
C TYR A 280 9.08 32.43 -15.83
N LEU A 281 10.09 31.73 -16.33
CA LEU A 281 11.41 32.31 -16.59
C LEU A 281 11.39 33.33 -17.74
N GLU A 282 10.57 33.12 -18.77
CA GLU A 282 10.37 34.05 -19.88
C GLU A 282 9.89 35.41 -19.37
N SER A 283 8.91 35.42 -18.45
CA SER A 283 8.37 36.65 -17.88
C SER A 283 9.37 37.46 -17.05
N ILE A 284 10.39 36.80 -16.49
CA ILE A 284 11.43 37.42 -15.67
C ILE A 284 12.59 37.89 -16.54
N PHE A 285 13.11 37.00 -17.39
CA PHE A 285 14.25 37.27 -18.25
C PHE A 285 13.89 38.11 -19.48
N SER A 286 12.61 38.41 -19.74
CA SER A 286 12.20 39.38 -20.75
C SER A 286 12.51 40.84 -20.36
N ALA A 287 12.73 41.13 -19.08
CA ALA A 287 13.07 42.48 -18.61
C ALA A 287 14.53 42.85 -18.88
N GLU A 288 14.77 43.96 -19.58
CA GLU A 288 16.13 44.41 -19.95
C GLU A 288 17.04 44.67 -18.74
N ASP A 289 16.46 45.14 -17.64
CA ASP A 289 17.22 45.43 -16.40
C ASP A 289 17.77 44.15 -15.76
N ILE A 290 16.97 43.07 -15.75
CA ILE A 290 17.39 41.76 -15.24
C ILE A 290 18.44 41.13 -16.16
N GLN A 291 18.32 41.34 -17.48
CA GLN A 291 19.33 40.87 -18.43
C GLN A 291 20.70 41.55 -18.23
N LYS A 292 20.72 42.82 -17.82
CA LYS A 292 21.95 43.56 -17.50
C LYS A 292 22.55 43.15 -16.16
N GLN A 293 21.72 42.85 -15.16
CA GLN A 293 22.16 42.43 -13.83
C GLN A 293 22.69 40.99 -13.80
N LEU A 294 22.13 40.09 -14.60
CA LEU A 294 22.50 38.67 -14.66
C LEU A 294 22.77 38.21 -16.11
N PRO A 295 23.89 38.65 -16.72
CA PRO A 295 24.17 38.43 -18.14
C PRO A 295 24.48 36.96 -18.47
N THR A 296 25.12 36.23 -17.55
CA THR A 296 25.45 34.82 -17.69
C THR A 296 24.21 33.93 -17.71
N GLU A 297 23.28 34.16 -16.80
CA GLU A 297 22.01 33.45 -16.62
C GLU A 297 21.07 33.74 -17.80
N SER A 298 21.06 34.99 -18.26
CA SER A 298 20.31 35.41 -19.45
C SER A 298 20.82 34.74 -20.73
N ALA A 299 22.14 34.58 -20.89
CA ALA A 299 22.71 33.86 -22.03
C ALA A 299 22.33 32.36 -22.02
N LYS A 300 22.33 31.74 -20.84
CA LYS A 300 21.88 30.35 -20.65
C LYS A 300 20.39 30.19 -20.95
N PHE A 301 19.56 31.12 -20.47
CA PHE A 301 18.12 31.14 -20.75
C PHE A 301 17.83 31.35 -22.25
N LYS A 302 18.57 32.22 -22.95
CA LYS A 302 18.43 32.38 -24.42
C LYS A 302 18.65 31.07 -25.19
N GLY A 303 19.58 30.22 -24.75
CA GLY A 303 19.79 28.90 -25.35
C GLY A 303 18.62 27.95 -25.13
N VAL A 304 18.01 28.00 -23.95
CA VAL A 304 16.81 27.24 -23.59
C VAL A 304 15.59 27.74 -24.38
N ASP A 305 15.40 29.04 -24.43
CA ASP A 305 14.30 29.71 -25.11
C ASP A 305 14.29 29.36 -26.60
N LYS A 306 15.45 29.44 -27.25
CA LYS A 306 15.62 29.02 -28.65
C LYS A 306 15.27 27.55 -28.85
N PHE A 307 15.77 26.66 -27.98
CA PHE A 307 15.47 25.22 -28.08
C PHE A 307 13.98 24.92 -27.91
N TRP A 308 13.31 25.56 -26.94
CA TRP A 308 11.88 25.37 -26.68
C TRP A 308 11.03 25.84 -27.86
N LYS A 309 11.31 27.04 -28.38
CA LYS A 309 10.68 27.60 -29.58
C LYS A 309 10.89 26.70 -30.80
N ASP A 310 12.13 26.24 -31.04
CA ASP A 310 12.45 25.34 -32.15
C ASP A 310 11.75 23.99 -32.01
N THR A 311 11.65 23.46 -30.79
CA THR A 311 10.97 22.18 -30.51
C THR A 311 9.47 22.28 -30.78
N LEU A 312 8.79 23.28 -30.23
CA LEU A 312 7.34 23.45 -30.45
C LEU A 312 7.00 23.84 -31.89
N LYS A 313 7.89 24.57 -32.57
CA LYS A 313 7.77 24.84 -34.01
C LYS A 313 7.88 23.54 -34.83
N LYS A 314 8.83 22.67 -34.51
CA LYS A 314 8.97 21.34 -35.14
C LYS A 314 7.78 20.44 -34.85
N VAL A 315 7.29 20.42 -33.61
CA VAL A 315 6.11 19.65 -33.21
C VAL A 315 4.89 20.07 -34.04
N ARG A 316 4.62 21.37 -34.14
CA ARG A 316 3.50 21.89 -34.94
C ARG A 316 3.61 21.61 -36.44
N GLN A 317 4.82 21.67 -37.00
CA GLN A 317 5.06 21.48 -38.43
C GLN A 317 5.09 20.01 -38.85
N SER A 318 5.59 19.13 -37.98
CA SER A 318 5.88 17.74 -38.32
C SER A 318 4.84 16.76 -37.79
N TYR A 319 4.08 17.12 -36.74
CA TYR A 319 3.18 16.21 -36.04
C TYR A 319 1.87 16.89 -35.71
N ARG A 320 0.81 16.51 -36.44
CA ARG A 320 -0.56 16.93 -36.12
C ARG A 320 -1.24 15.99 -35.11
N LYS A 321 -0.74 14.74 -35.05
CA LYS A 321 -1.26 13.65 -34.21
C LYS A 321 -0.46 13.54 -32.90
N ALA A 322 -1.15 13.29 -31.80
CA ALA A 322 -0.55 13.25 -30.46
C ALA A 322 0.49 12.12 -30.32
N MET A 323 0.16 10.89 -30.72
CA MET A 323 1.05 9.73 -30.54
C MET A 323 2.35 9.81 -31.35
N GLU A 324 2.33 10.41 -32.53
CA GLU A 324 3.54 10.61 -33.34
C GLU A 324 4.47 11.65 -32.72
N ALA A 325 3.91 12.69 -32.10
CA ALA A 325 4.67 13.72 -31.40
C ALA A 325 5.40 13.18 -30.17
N PHE A 326 4.82 12.19 -29.48
CA PHE A 326 5.42 11.60 -28.28
C PHE A 326 6.54 10.59 -28.58
N HIS A 327 6.54 9.95 -29.76
CA HIS A 327 7.44 8.84 -30.07
C HIS A 327 8.90 9.20 -30.46
N ILE A 328 9.33 10.46 -30.31
CA ILE A 328 10.64 10.90 -30.81
C ILE A 328 11.80 10.42 -29.91
N PRO A 329 12.64 9.46 -30.34
CA PRO A 329 13.63 8.81 -29.46
C PRO A 329 14.77 9.73 -29.00
N ASN A 330 15.14 10.71 -29.83
CA ASN A 330 16.31 11.58 -29.58
C ASN A 330 16.01 12.82 -28.72
N LEU A 331 14.74 13.12 -28.45
CA LEU A 331 14.35 14.29 -27.66
C LEU A 331 14.39 14.03 -26.15
N LEU A 332 14.30 12.77 -25.69
CA LEU A 332 14.40 12.42 -24.27
C LEU A 332 15.86 12.30 -23.79
N ALA A 333 16.75 11.72 -24.61
CA ALA A 333 18.15 11.49 -24.26
C ALA A 333 18.97 12.80 -24.18
N GLY A 334 18.83 13.70 -25.16
CA GLY A 334 19.47 15.03 -25.12
C GLY A 334 18.94 15.93 -24.01
N ARG A 335 17.75 15.62 -23.48
CA ARG A 335 17.00 16.41 -22.51
C ARG A 335 17.25 15.97 -21.08
N LYS A 336 17.42 14.67 -20.78
CA LYS A 336 17.96 14.21 -19.47
C LYS A 336 19.36 14.78 -19.21
N ALA A 337 20.24 14.80 -20.23
CA ALA A 337 21.59 15.35 -20.13
C ALA A 337 21.65 16.88 -19.90
N ARG A 338 20.67 17.64 -20.41
CA ARG A 338 20.60 19.10 -20.24
C ARG A 338 19.69 19.54 -19.09
N ARG A 339 18.74 18.71 -18.64
CA ARG A 339 17.99 18.85 -17.38
C ARG A 339 18.92 18.79 -16.18
N GLY A 340 19.96 17.94 -16.23
CA GLY A 340 21.07 17.97 -15.29
C GLY A 340 21.79 19.33 -15.24
N LYS A 341 21.82 20.08 -16.35
CA LYS A 341 22.43 21.43 -16.43
C LYS A 341 21.45 22.57 -16.09
N MET A 342 20.16 22.38 -16.35
CA MET A 342 19.08 23.35 -16.07
C MET A 342 18.71 23.38 -14.58
N SER A 343 18.64 22.19 -13.94
CA SER A 343 18.48 22.07 -12.49
C SER A 343 19.74 22.48 -11.71
N MET A 344 20.89 22.57 -12.38
CA MET A 344 22.16 23.05 -11.82
C MET A 344 22.27 24.59 -11.73
N GLN A 345 21.30 25.35 -12.27
CA GLN A 345 21.45 26.81 -12.45
C GLN A 345 20.33 27.65 -11.83
N SER A 346 19.36 27.03 -11.15
CA SER A 346 18.66 27.70 -10.05
C SER A 346 19.56 27.55 -8.83
N GLY A 347 20.11 28.66 -8.33
CA GLY A 347 21.17 28.68 -7.34
C GLY A 347 20.82 27.97 -6.04
N SER A 348 21.33 26.75 -5.89
CA SER A 348 21.92 26.24 -4.67
C SER A 348 22.79 25.04 -5.07
N PHE A 349 23.99 24.94 -4.52
CA PHE A 349 24.71 23.67 -4.53
C PHE A 349 23.75 22.64 -3.89
N ARG A 350 23.06 21.83 -4.72
CA ARG A 350 22.19 20.78 -4.19
C ARG A 350 23.08 19.76 -3.52
N PHE A 351 23.23 19.92 -2.21
CA PHE A 351 24.01 19.06 -1.32
C PHE A 351 23.75 17.57 -1.59
N LEU A 352 22.49 17.20 -1.91
CA LEU A 352 22.07 15.85 -2.27
C LEU A 352 22.80 15.25 -3.49
N ASN A 353 23.21 16.07 -4.47
CA ASN A 353 23.94 15.56 -5.65
C ASN A 353 25.38 15.15 -5.33
N LEU A 354 25.97 15.63 -4.23
CA LEU A 354 27.30 15.23 -3.77
C LEU A 354 27.31 13.79 -3.25
N ILE A 355 26.14 13.28 -2.83
CA ILE A 355 25.98 11.96 -2.19
C ILE A 355 25.71 10.86 -3.22
N LYS A 356 25.27 11.20 -4.44
CA LYS A 356 25.06 10.27 -5.56
C LYS A 356 26.18 9.23 -5.79
N PRO A 357 27.49 9.59 -5.84
CA PRO A 357 28.54 8.59 -6.02
C PRO A 357 28.66 7.61 -4.84
N VAL A 358 28.33 8.05 -3.63
CA VAL A 358 28.41 7.21 -2.42
C VAL A 358 27.21 6.27 -2.32
N MET A 359 26.05 6.63 -2.88
CA MET A 359 24.86 5.78 -2.93
C MET A 359 25.11 4.39 -3.53
N CYS A 360 26.05 4.25 -4.45
CA CYS A 360 26.36 2.95 -5.06
C CYS A 360 27.07 1.97 -4.11
N VAL A 361 27.67 2.46 -3.02
CA VAL A 361 28.46 1.67 -2.07
C VAL A 361 27.68 1.40 -0.79
N LEU A 362 26.64 2.19 -0.51
CA LEU A 362 25.83 2.05 0.70
C LEU A 362 24.99 0.78 0.60
N PRO A 363 25.04 -0.14 1.59
CA PRO A 363 24.11 -1.26 1.64
C PRO A 363 22.70 -0.69 1.78
N GLU A 364 21.69 -1.22 1.10
CA GLU A 364 20.31 -0.74 1.13
C GLU A 364 19.36 -1.95 1.16
N VAL A 365 18.29 -1.88 1.95
CA VAL A 365 17.28 -2.94 2.00
C VAL A 365 16.33 -2.75 0.82
N GLU A 366 16.13 -3.73 -0.06
CA GLU A 366 15.23 -3.57 -1.20
C GLU A 366 13.76 -3.44 -0.75
N ALA A 367 13.02 -2.49 -1.32
CA ALA A 367 11.59 -2.33 -1.03
C ALA A 367 10.79 -3.51 -1.62
N PRO A 368 9.72 -3.98 -0.97
CA PRO A 368 9.02 -5.17 -1.43
C PRO A 368 8.26 -4.92 -2.76
N ASP A 369 8.44 -5.82 -3.73
CA ASP A 369 7.78 -5.76 -5.05
C ASP A 369 6.25 -5.86 -4.97
N ARG A 370 5.75 -6.51 -3.91
CA ARG A 370 4.32 -6.72 -3.64
C ARG A 370 3.95 -6.23 -2.25
N ARG A 371 2.67 -5.91 -2.05
CA ARG A 371 2.16 -5.60 -0.70
C ARG A 371 2.29 -6.84 0.19
N ILE A 372 3.03 -6.71 1.28
CA ILE A 372 3.25 -7.78 2.26
C ILE A 372 1.97 -7.94 3.10
N PRO A 373 1.44 -9.18 3.26
CA PRO A 373 0.27 -9.43 4.07
C PRO A 373 0.54 -9.16 5.56
N PHE A 374 -0.51 -8.79 6.30
CA PHE A 374 -0.42 -8.40 7.72
C PHE A 374 0.31 -9.43 8.61
N LYS A 375 0.08 -10.73 8.39
CA LYS A 375 0.75 -11.80 9.14
C LYS A 375 2.26 -11.82 8.93
N GLU A 376 2.71 -11.61 7.69
CA GLU A 376 4.14 -11.54 7.37
C GLU A 376 4.77 -10.28 7.98
N LYS A 377 4.05 -9.15 7.99
CA LYS A 377 4.53 -7.92 8.64
C LYS A 377 4.80 -8.11 10.13
N ILE A 378 3.86 -8.76 10.85
CA ILE A 378 4.05 -9.09 12.28
C ILE A 378 5.27 -9.98 12.47
N LEU A 379 5.47 -10.98 11.61
CA LEU A 379 6.60 -11.89 11.70
C LEU A 379 7.93 -11.13 11.55
N TRP A 380 8.06 -10.28 10.54
CA TRP A 380 9.25 -9.45 10.33
C TRP A 380 9.50 -8.48 11.49
N THR A 381 8.45 -7.83 12.00
CA THR A 381 8.56 -6.99 13.21
C THR A 381 9.07 -7.79 14.41
N SER A 382 8.59 -9.03 14.59
CA SER A 382 9.02 -9.90 15.70
C SER A 382 10.48 -10.35 15.55
N ILE A 383 10.90 -10.69 14.33
CA ILE A 383 12.29 -11.07 14.03
C ILE A 383 13.23 -9.89 14.30
N SER A 384 12.90 -8.69 13.80
CA SER A 384 13.73 -7.49 14.03
C SER A 384 13.86 -7.15 15.51
N LEU A 385 12.77 -7.27 16.27
CA LEU A 385 12.77 -7.05 17.71
C LEU A 385 13.61 -8.10 18.45
N PHE A 386 13.53 -9.37 18.05
CA PHE A 386 14.35 -10.44 18.63
C PHE A 386 15.84 -10.21 18.40
N VAL A 387 16.24 -9.84 17.17
CA VAL A 387 17.65 -9.51 16.86
C VAL A 387 18.11 -8.33 17.71
N PHE A 388 17.29 -7.29 17.84
CA PHE A 388 17.60 -6.14 18.69
C PHE A 388 17.82 -6.54 20.16
N LEU A 389 16.91 -7.32 20.74
CA LEU A 389 17.03 -7.81 22.11
C LEU A 389 18.27 -8.67 22.34
N VAL A 390 18.62 -9.55 21.40
CA VAL A 390 19.84 -10.37 21.50
C VAL A 390 21.08 -9.48 21.52
N CYS A 391 21.15 -8.48 20.65
CA CYS A 391 22.26 -7.53 20.63
C CYS A 391 22.37 -6.70 21.92
N CYS A 392 21.25 -6.39 22.59
CA CYS A 392 21.21 -5.73 23.90
C CYS A 392 21.80 -6.57 25.05
N GLN A 393 21.98 -7.88 24.85
CA GLN A 393 22.46 -8.80 25.89
C GLN A 393 23.90 -9.29 25.65
N ILE A 394 24.41 -9.21 24.41
CA ILE A 394 25.76 -9.64 24.07
C ILE A 394 26.79 -8.60 24.57
N PRO A 395 27.73 -8.98 25.45
CA PRO A 395 28.76 -8.06 25.94
C PRO A 395 29.84 -7.79 24.88
N LEU A 396 30.43 -6.60 24.94
CA LEU A 396 31.56 -6.19 24.09
C LEU A 396 32.84 -6.95 24.46
N TYR A 397 33.63 -7.30 23.45
CA TYR A 397 34.94 -7.93 23.66
C TYR A 397 36.01 -6.87 23.95
N GLY A 398 36.87 -7.13 24.94
CA GLY A 398 38.01 -6.25 25.27
C GLY A 398 37.72 -5.13 26.27
N VAL A 399 36.54 -5.12 26.90
CA VAL A 399 36.20 -4.17 27.97
C VAL A 399 36.83 -4.61 29.29
N LEU A 400 37.67 -3.77 29.88
CA LEU A 400 38.10 -3.90 31.27
C LEU A 400 37.05 -3.23 32.15
N THR A 401 36.39 -4.00 33.00
CA THR A 401 35.28 -3.53 33.85
C THR A 401 35.78 -2.65 35.01
N SER A 402 36.10 -1.41 34.71
CA SER A 402 36.24 -0.37 35.73
C SER A 402 34.84 0.07 36.16
N LYS A 403 34.55 0.08 37.46
CA LYS A 403 33.34 0.71 38.05
C LYS A 403 33.41 2.23 37.88
N SER A 404 33.38 2.74 36.65
CA SER A 404 33.36 4.17 36.34
C SER A 404 31.92 4.69 36.32
N SER A 405 31.72 5.92 36.78
CA SER A 405 30.43 6.61 36.73
C SER A 405 29.99 6.83 35.27
N ASP A 406 28.75 6.44 34.96
CA ASP A 406 28.15 6.53 33.63
C ASP A 406 27.54 7.92 33.39
N PRO A 407 28.14 8.78 32.55
CA PRO A 407 27.64 10.14 32.29
C PRO A 407 26.29 10.17 31.58
N PHE A 408 25.94 9.09 30.87
CA PHE A 408 24.78 9.03 29.98
C PHE A 408 23.63 8.19 30.55
N TYR A 409 23.63 7.90 31.85
CA TYR A 409 22.62 7.05 32.49
C TYR A 409 21.18 7.41 32.10
N TRP A 410 20.85 8.72 32.09
CA TRP A 410 19.51 9.21 31.71
C TRP A 410 19.23 9.09 30.20
N MET A 411 20.26 9.24 29.37
CA MET A 411 20.15 9.19 27.92
C MET A 411 19.97 7.76 27.41
N ARG A 412 20.51 6.75 28.13
CA ARG A 412 20.39 5.33 27.77
C ARG A 412 18.97 4.81 27.67
N VAL A 413 18.07 5.29 28.53
CA VAL A 413 16.65 4.88 28.52
C VAL A 413 16.00 5.24 27.18
N ILE A 414 16.25 6.46 26.70
CA ILE A 414 15.67 6.99 25.45
C ILE A 414 16.41 6.44 24.22
N LEU A 415 17.72 6.29 24.32
CA LEU A 415 18.55 5.75 23.23
C LEU A 415 18.46 4.25 23.07
N ALA A 416 17.68 3.56 23.89
CA ALA A 416 17.62 2.11 23.90
C ALA A 416 19.03 1.47 23.96
N SER A 417 19.87 1.98 24.86
CA SER A 417 21.29 1.63 24.98
C SER A 417 21.58 0.93 26.31
N ASN A 418 22.35 -0.15 26.24
CA ASN A 418 22.81 -0.92 27.39
C ASN A 418 24.33 -0.85 27.50
N ARG A 419 24.82 -0.51 28.70
CA ARG A 419 26.25 -0.38 28.97
C ARG A 419 26.96 -1.73 28.89
N GLY A 420 28.13 -1.75 28.24
CA GLY A 420 28.99 -2.90 28.06
C GLY A 420 28.53 -3.88 26.99
N THR A 421 27.54 -3.53 26.17
CA THR A 421 26.91 -4.42 25.19
C THR A 421 27.13 -3.93 23.76
N LEU A 422 26.84 -4.77 22.75
CA LEU A 422 26.88 -4.35 21.35
C LEU A 422 26.00 -3.12 21.08
N MET A 423 24.96 -2.91 21.90
CA MET A 423 24.04 -1.77 21.82
C MET A 423 24.46 -0.59 22.69
N GLU A 424 25.75 -0.35 22.91
CA GLU A 424 26.21 0.84 23.67
C GLU A 424 25.76 2.15 23.03
N LEU A 425 25.86 2.26 21.70
CA LEU A 425 25.43 3.46 20.97
C LEU A 425 23.89 3.54 20.87
N GLY A 426 23.23 2.39 21.01
CA GLY A 426 21.80 2.23 20.82
C GLY A 426 21.33 2.79 19.47
N ILE A 427 20.22 3.52 19.51
CA ILE A 427 19.64 4.20 18.34
C ILE A 427 20.10 5.67 18.19
N SER A 428 21.10 6.14 18.97
CA SER A 428 21.59 7.54 18.92
C SER A 428 21.94 8.00 17.51
N PRO A 429 22.73 7.26 16.71
CA PRO A 429 23.14 7.72 15.38
C PRO A 429 21.96 7.87 14.42
N ILE A 430 20.90 7.09 14.62
CA ILE A 430 19.71 7.10 13.77
C ILE A 430 18.85 8.33 14.07
N ILE A 431 18.59 8.59 15.37
CA ILE A 431 17.80 9.77 15.79
C ILE A 431 18.55 11.06 15.45
N THR A 432 19.85 11.13 15.75
CA THR A 432 20.66 12.33 15.51
C THR A 432 20.77 12.66 14.03
N SER A 433 21.05 11.67 13.16
CA SER A 433 21.07 11.88 11.71
C SER A 433 19.71 12.29 11.15
N GLY A 434 18.62 11.65 11.60
CA GLY A 434 17.26 12.00 11.21
C GLY A 434 16.88 13.43 11.62
N MET A 435 17.15 13.81 12.86
CA MET A 435 16.85 15.13 13.38
C MET A 435 17.68 16.22 12.68
N VAL A 436 18.97 15.99 12.45
CA VAL A 436 19.84 16.92 11.70
C VAL A 436 19.33 17.10 10.27
N MET A 437 19.01 16.01 9.57
CA MET A 437 18.49 16.08 8.20
C MET A 437 17.12 16.75 8.12
N GLN A 438 16.24 16.47 9.08
CA GLN A 438 14.92 17.13 9.18
C GLN A 438 15.05 18.61 9.50
N LEU A 439 15.96 19.00 10.38
CA LEU A 439 16.23 20.41 10.69
C LEU A 439 16.78 21.14 9.45
N LEU A 440 17.70 20.53 8.71
CA LEU A 440 18.28 21.10 7.50
C LEU A 440 17.25 21.28 6.38
N ALA A 441 16.33 20.33 6.22
CA ALA A 441 15.21 20.43 5.29
C ALA A 441 14.17 21.46 5.75
N GLY A 442 13.79 21.43 7.03
CA GLY A 442 12.76 22.33 7.61
C GLY A 442 13.20 23.80 7.68
N SER A 443 14.48 24.06 7.92
CA SER A 443 15.08 25.40 7.85
C SER A 443 15.25 25.94 6.42
N ARG A 444 14.90 25.13 5.40
CA ARG A 444 15.11 25.40 3.97
C ARG A 444 16.57 25.74 3.63
N ILE A 445 17.52 25.26 4.44
CA ILE A 445 18.95 25.30 4.10
C ILE A 445 19.23 24.33 2.94
N ILE A 446 18.51 23.19 2.93
CA ILE A 446 18.52 22.23 1.83
C ILE A 446 17.12 22.20 1.21
N ASP A 447 17.02 22.56 -0.07
CA ASP A 447 15.80 22.39 -0.86
C ASP A 447 15.63 20.89 -1.20
N VAL A 448 14.69 20.23 -0.51
CA VAL A 448 14.34 18.82 -0.74
C VAL A 448 12.88 18.74 -1.14
N ASP A 449 12.63 18.31 -2.37
CA ASP A 449 11.27 18.12 -2.86
C ASP A 449 10.82 16.67 -2.59
N LEU A 450 10.15 16.44 -1.45
CA LEU A 450 9.70 15.11 -1.02
C LEU A 450 8.65 14.48 -1.95
N THR A 451 8.12 15.26 -2.90
CA THR A 451 7.22 14.84 -3.97
C THR A 451 7.95 14.03 -5.04
N LEU A 452 9.24 14.32 -5.27
CA LEU A 452 10.06 13.63 -6.26
C LEU A 452 10.68 12.37 -5.66
N LYS A 453 10.48 11.23 -6.34
CA LYS A 453 11.02 9.93 -5.91
C LYS A 453 12.55 9.94 -5.82
N GLU A 454 13.24 10.61 -6.76
CA GLU A 454 14.70 10.72 -6.76
C GLU A 454 15.22 11.48 -5.52
N ASP A 455 14.63 12.64 -5.20
CA ASP A 455 15.06 13.45 -4.06
C ASP A 455 14.76 12.76 -2.73
N LYS A 456 13.66 11.99 -2.64
CA LYS A 456 13.35 11.15 -1.48
C LYS A 456 14.40 10.07 -1.24
N ILE A 457 14.84 9.37 -2.30
CA ILE A 457 15.88 8.34 -2.21
C ILE A 457 17.22 8.97 -1.80
N LEU A 458 17.58 10.12 -2.39
CA LEU A 458 18.81 10.83 -2.03
C LEU A 458 18.79 11.34 -0.60
N PHE A 459 17.66 11.83 -0.12
CA PHE A 459 17.49 12.30 1.26
C PHE A 459 17.62 11.14 2.26
N GLN A 460 16.98 10.01 1.98
CA GLN A 460 17.09 8.80 2.82
C GLN A 460 18.51 8.25 2.82
N GLY A 461 19.16 8.19 1.66
CA GLY A 461 20.55 7.79 1.54
C GLY A 461 21.53 8.72 2.25
N ALA A 462 21.28 10.04 2.20
CA ALA A 462 22.04 11.03 2.94
C ALA A 462 21.89 10.84 4.46
N GLN A 463 20.66 10.66 4.94
CA GLN A 463 20.38 10.41 6.36
C GLN A 463 21.13 9.16 6.85
N LYS A 464 21.14 8.09 6.04
CA LYS A 464 21.86 6.85 6.35
C LYS A 464 23.38 7.04 6.39
N LEU A 465 23.94 7.75 5.40
CA LEU A 465 25.36 8.07 5.36
C LEU A 465 25.77 8.85 6.62
N PHE A 466 25.01 9.89 6.99
CA PHE A 466 25.24 10.63 8.22
C PHE A 466 25.10 9.75 9.46
N GLY A 467 24.11 8.87 9.51
CA GLY A 467 23.97 7.90 10.60
C GLY A 467 25.20 7.02 10.78
N MET A 468 25.79 6.50 9.70
CA MET A 468 27.03 5.71 9.77
C MET A 468 28.25 6.54 10.17
N LEU A 469 28.39 7.77 9.65
CA LEU A 469 29.47 8.67 10.04
C LEU A 469 29.39 9.04 11.53
N ILE A 470 28.18 9.31 12.03
CA ILE A 470 27.94 9.59 13.45
C ILE A 470 28.24 8.33 14.28
N THR A 471 27.81 7.14 13.85
CA THR A 471 28.11 5.87 14.55
C THR A 471 29.61 5.68 14.71
N MET A 472 30.39 5.90 13.65
CA MET A 472 31.85 5.82 13.69
C MET A 472 32.44 6.89 14.62
N GLY A 473 31.97 8.13 14.52
CA GLY A 473 32.43 9.25 15.35
C GLY A 473 32.15 9.03 16.84
N GLU A 474 30.95 8.57 17.19
CA GLU A 474 30.56 8.22 18.55
C GLU A 474 31.40 7.04 19.07
N ALA A 475 31.54 5.96 18.30
CA ALA A 475 32.36 4.81 18.70
C ALA A 475 33.81 5.21 19.05
N VAL A 476 34.43 6.03 18.20
CA VAL A 476 35.77 6.58 18.44
C VAL A 476 35.78 7.46 19.69
N ALA A 477 34.80 8.37 19.83
CA ALA A 477 34.70 9.25 20.98
C ALA A 477 34.54 8.48 22.30
N TYR A 478 33.72 7.43 22.33
CA TYR A 478 33.52 6.58 23.51
C TYR A 478 34.81 5.87 23.93
N VAL A 479 35.55 5.28 23.00
CA VAL A 479 36.83 4.63 23.31
C VAL A 479 37.88 5.65 23.76
N MET A 480 37.95 6.81 23.09
CA MET A 480 38.88 7.90 23.46
C MET A 480 38.53 8.57 24.79
N SER A 481 37.26 8.59 25.20
CA SER A 481 36.83 9.15 26.48
C SER A 481 37.36 8.38 27.70
N GLY A 482 37.92 7.17 27.48
CA GLY A 482 38.42 6.31 28.54
C GLY A 482 37.33 5.53 29.27
N MET A 483 36.11 5.47 28.72
CA MET A 483 34.96 4.81 29.37
C MET A 483 35.18 3.30 29.58
N TYR A 484 35.98 2.66 28.72
CA TYR A 484 36.31 1.22 28.78
C TYR A 484 37.68 0.93 29.41
N GLY A 485 38.36 1.95 29.96
CA GLY A 485 39.76 1.91 30.42
C GLY A 485 40.64 2.91 29.67
N SER A 486 41.85 3.17 30.19
CA SER A 486 42.80 4.05 29.50
C SER A 486 43.33 3.36 28.23
N LEU A 487 43.57 4.12 27.15
CA LEU A 487 44.10 3.57 25.88
C LEU A 487 45.42 2.78 26.04
N ARG A 488 46.17 3.09 27.11
CA ARG A 488 47.41 2.38 27.47
C ARG A 488 47.17 1.01 28.10
N GLU A 489 46.07 0.83 28.83
CA GLU A 489 45.73 -0.43 29.52
C GLU A 489 44.99 -1.41 28.61
N ILE A 490 44.13 -0.92 27.72
CA ILE A 490 43.34 -1.76 26.79
C ILE A 490 44.20 -2.29 25.63
N GLY A 491 45.21 -1.52 25.22
CA GLY A 491 46.00 -1.77 24.02
C GLY A 491 45.30 -1.30 22.73
N ALA A 492 46.08 -0.84 21.75
CA ALA A 492 45.56 -0.25 20.50
C ALA A 492 44.71 -1.25 19.68
N THR A 493 45.10 -2.53 19.66
CA THR A 493 44.39 -3.57 18.90
C THR A 493 42.99 -3.82 19.44
N SER A 494 42.85 -3.97 20.76
CA SER A 494 41.54 -4.16 21.41
C SER A 494 40.67 -2.92 21.27
N ALA A 495 41.24 -1.72 21.35
CA ALA A 495 40.53 -0.46 21.12
C ALA A 495 39.94 -0.37 19.71
N ILE A 496 40.71 -0.73 18.67
CA ILE A 496 40.22 -0.77 17.28
C ILE A 496 39.13 -1.84 17.13
N LEU A 497 39.27 -2.98 17.79
CA LEU A 497 38.29 -4.07 17.75
C LEU A 497 36.95 -3.64 18.38
N ILE A 498 36.96 -2.91 19.50
CA ILE A 498 35.75 -2.33 20.11
C ILE A 498 35.08 -1.35 19.14
N ILE A 499 35.85 -0.46 18.50
CA ILE A 499 35.32 0.49 17.51
C ILE A 499 34.64 -0.26 16.35
N LEU A 500 35.26 -1.30 15.82
CA LEU A 500 34.69 -2.11 14.74
C LEU A 500 33.42 -2.86 15.19
N GLN A 501 33.38 -3.39 16.41
CA GLN A 501 32.20 -4.05 16.97
C GLN A 501 31.03 -3.07 17.10
N LEU A 502 31.26 -1.89 17.68
CA LEU A 502 30.25 -0.85 17.83
C LEU A 502 29.76 -0.31 16.47
N PHE A 503 30.67 -0.14 15.51
CA PHE A 503 30.33 0.30 14.17
C PHE A 503 29.47 -0.72 13.43
N PHE A 504 29.83 -2.01 13.49
CA PHE A 504 29.05 -3.07 12.85
C PHE A 504 27.68 -3.24 13.51
N ALA A 505 27.61 -3.21 14.85
CA ALA A 505 26.35 -3.24 15.57
C ALA A 505 25.44 -2.07 15.17
N GLY A 506 26.00 -0.85 15.10
CA GLY A 506 25.26 0.33 14.64
C GLY A 506 24.74 0.21 13.20
N ILE A 507 25.52 -0.35 12.28
CA ILE A 507 25.07 -0.64 10.91
C ILE A 507 23.89 -1.62 10.92
N VAL A 508 23.95 -2.69 11.72
CA VAL A 508 22.87 -3.65 11.85
C VAL A 508 21.59 -2.96 12.33
N VAL A 509 21.67 -2.08 13.34
CA VAL A 509 20.49 -1.33 13.82
C VAL A 509 19.92 -0.42 12.76
N ILE A 510 20.77 0.30 12.01
CA ILE A 510 20.35 1.16 10.89
C ILE A 510 19.60 0.34 9.82
N LEU A 511 20.10 -0.86 9.49
CA LEU A 511 19.47 -1.74 8.52
C LEU A 511 18.15 -2.34 9.02
N LEU A 512 18.06 -2.68 10.31
CA LEU A 512 16.82 -3.17 10.92
C LEU A 512 15.73 -2.08 10.94
N ASP A 513 16.08 -0.84 11.26
CA ASP A 513 15.14 0.28 11.18
C ASP A 513 14.69 0.54 9.74
N GLU A 514 15.60 0.48 8.77
CA GLU A 514 15.27 0.63 7.35
C GLU A 514 14.34 -0.48 6.84
N LEU A 515 14.57 -1.74 7.24
CA LEU A 515 13.70 -2.87 6.94
C LEU A 515 12.28 -2.60 7.44
N MET A 516 12.14 -2.06 8.65
CA MET A 516 10.84 -1.68 9.18
C MET A 516 10.19 -0.54 8.40
N GLN A 517 10.94 0.53 8.11
CA GLN A 517 10.44 1.70 7.39
C GLN A 517 10.04 1.43 5.93
N LYS A 518 10.68 0.45 5.26
CA LYS A 518 10.35 0.06 3.88
C LYS A 518 9.09 -0.78 3.73
N GLY A 519 8.43 -1.09 4.85
CA GLY A 519 7.11 -1.74 4.86
C GLY A 519 7.12 -3.23 5.10
N TYR A 520 8.29 -3.84 5.39
CA TYR A 520 8.35 -5.20 5.94
C TYR A 520 7.84 -5.23 7.37
N GLY A 521 8.16 -4.21 8.17
CA GLY A 521 7.65 -4.06 9.52
C GLY A 521 6.35 -3.27 9.57
N MET A 522 5.62 -3.44 10.68
CA MET A 522 4.63 -2.45 11.10
C MET A 522 5.38 -1.24 11.67
N GLY A 523 5.03 -0.01 11.28
CA GLY A 523 5.59 1.21 11.87
C GLY A 523 7.09 1.45 11.66
N SER A 524 7.70 2.23 12.56
CA SER A 524 9.12 2.62 12.55
C SER A 524 9.92 1.77 13.56
N GLY A 525 11.13 1.37 13.20
CA GLY A 525 12.01 0.59 14.08
C GLY A 525 12.45 1.37 15.31
N ILE A 526 12.77 2.66 15.15
CA ILE A 526 13.13 3.57 16.26
C ILE A 526 12.10 3.50 17.40
N SER A 527 10.82 3.67 17.10
CA SER A 527 9.79 3.68 18.14
C SER A 527 9.64 2.31 18.81
N LEU A 528 9.73 1.23 18.05
CA LEU A 528 9.65 -0.12 18.58
C LEU A 528 10.81 -0.44 19.54
N PHE A 529 12.04 -0.08 19.18
CA PHE A 529 13.23 -0.34 20.00
C PHE A 529 13.19 0.43 21.32
N ILE A 530 12.76 1.70 21.29
CA ILE A 530 12.54 2.52 22.50
C ILE A 530 11.51 1.86 23.42
N ALA A 531 10.34 1.53 22.89
CA ALA A 531 9.26 0.94 23.67
C ALA A 531 9.68 -0.39 24.29
N THR A 532 10.41 -1.21 23.54
CA THR A 532 10.90 -2.52 24.01
C THR A 532 11.89 -2.36 25.16
N ASN A 533 12.89 -1.49 25.03
CA ASN A 533 13.88 -1.27 26.10
C ASN A 533 13.25 -0.74 27.39
N ILE A 534 12.26 0.15 27.27
CA ILE A 534 11.53 0.68 28.44
C ILE A 534 10.71 -0.43 29.11
N CYS A 535 10.01 -1.25 28.32
CA CYS A 535 9.26 -2.39 28.85
C CYS A 535 10.18 -3.42 29.53
N GLU A 536 11.34 -3.69 28.93
CA GLU A 536 12.39 -4.54 29.53
C GLU A 536 12.84 -3.97 30.87
N SER A 537 13.15 -2.68 30.95
CA SER A 537 13.56 -2.01 32.20
C SER A 537 12.49 -2.08 33.28
N ILE A 538 11.21 -1.90 32.92
CA ILE A 538 10.08 -1.99 33.85
C ILE A 538 9.94 -3.42 34.38
N ILE A 539 9.98 -4.42 33.49
CA ILE A 539 9.87 -5.83 33.88
C ILE A 539 11.06 -6.25 34.74
N TRP A 540 12.29 -5.84 34.37
CA TRP A 540 13.49 -6.14 35.13
C TRP A 540 13.42 -5.55 36.54
N LYS A 541 13.07 -4.27 36.69
CA LYS A 541 12.93 -3.65 38.02
C LYS A 541 11.78 -4.22 38.85
N ALA A 542 10.77 -4.82 38.22
CA ALA A 542 9.68 -5.50 38.92
C ALA A 542 10.05 -6.93 39.38
N PHE A 543 10.77 -7.69 38.54
CA PHE A 543 10.99 -9.13 38.70
C PHE A 543 12.45 -9.56 38.83
N SER A 544 13.42 -8.64 38.94
CA SER A 544 14.84 -9.02 38.95
C SER A 544 15.19 -9.96 40.12
N PRO A 545 15.87 -11.09 39.83
CA PRO A 545 16.27 -12.06 40.85
C PRO A 545 17.62 -11.72 41.50
N THR A 546 18.24 -10.62 41.11
CA THR A 546 19.54 -10.16 41.63
C THR A 546 19.41 -9.71 43.08
N THR A 547 20.40 -10.05 43.90
CA THR A 547 20.45 -9.65 45.31
C THR A 547 21.45 -8.52 45.53
N MET A 548 21.05 -7.50 46.28
CA MET A 548 21.93 -6.44 46.78
C MET A 548 22.12 -6.61 48.29
N ASN A 549 23.33 -6.36 48.78
CA ASN A 549 23.61 -6.40 50.21
C ASN A 549 23.62 -4.97 50.76
N THR A 550 22.53 -4.58 51.42
CA THR A 550 22.33 -3.22 51.94
C THR A 550 22.85 -3.05 53.38
N GLY A 551 23.79 -3.89 53.83
CA GLY A 551 24.31 -3.88 55.21
C GLY A 551 23.33 -4.42 56.27
N LYS A 552 22.03 -4.55 55.94
CA LYS A 552 20.97 -5.18 56.76
C LYS A 552 20.66 -6.63 56.35
N GLY A 553 21.39 -7.18 55.38
CA GLY A 553 21.19 -8.51 54.81
C GLY A 553 21.08 -8.50 53.28
N THR A 554 20.91 -9.69 52.69
CA THR A 554 20.67 -9.84 51.24
C THR A 554 19.22 -9.54 50.90
N GLU A 555 18.99 -8.47 50.14
CA GLU A 555 17.68 -8.07 49.64
C GLU A 555 17.62 -8.29 48.13
N PHE A 556 16.52 -8.82 47.63
CA PHE A 556 16.29 -8.87 46.18
C PHE A 556 16.09 -7.46 45.62
N GLU A 557 16.58 -7.19 44.42
CA GLU A 557 16.42 -5.92 43.73
C GLU A 557 14.98 -5.72 43.23
N GLY A 558 14.34 -6.80 42.74
CA GLY A 558 13.01 -6.74 42.15
C GLY A 558 11.90 -6.48 43.18
N ALA A 559 11.01 -5.53 42.89
CA ALA A 559 9.94 -5.12 43.81
C ALA A 559 9.03 -6.31 44.23
N ILE A 560 8.62 -7.15 43.27
CA ILE A 560 7.70 -8.26 43.52
C ILE A 560 8.44 -9.42 44.22
N VAL A 561 9.62 -9.78 43.72
CA VAL A 561 10.45 -10.86 44.28
C VAL A 561 10.84 -10.55 45.72
N ALA A 562 11.25 -9.31 46.01
CA ALA A 562 11.55 -8.85 47.36
C ALA A 562 10.33 -8.90 48.27
N THR A 563 9.14 -8.52 47.78
CA THR A 563 7.90 -8.58 48.56
C THR A 563 7.56 -10.02 48.94
N PHE A 564 7.65 -10.97 48.00
CA PHE A 564 7.43 -12.38 48.30
C PHE A 564 8.48 -12.93 49.27
N HIS A 565 9.76 -12.59 49.07
CA HIS A 565 10.82 -13.02 49.96
C HIS A 565 10.65 -12.46 51.39
N PHE A 566 10.33 -11.17 51.55
CA PHE A 566 10.09 -10.58 52.87
C PHE A 566 8.85 -11.16 53.55
N MET A 567 7.78 -11.41 52.79
CA MET A 567 6.55 -12.03 53.30
C MET A 567 6.74 -13.50 53.70
N ALA A 568 7.66 -14.22 53.03
CA ALA A 568 7.96 -15.62 53.33
C ALA A 568 9.02 -15.82 54.43
N SER A 569 10.04 -14.95 54.50
CA SER A 569 11.19 -15.12 55.40
C SER A 569 11.04 -14.46 56.77
N ARG A 570 10.25 -13.39 56.90
CA ARG A 570 10.13 -12.65 58.17
C ARG A 570 8.90 -13.06 58.97
N SER A 571 9.05 -13.19 60.29
CA SER A 571 7.96 -13.56 61.22
C SER A 571 6.88 -12.47 61.32
N ASP A 572 7.28 -11.19 61.29
CA ASP A 572 6.37 -10.03 61.40
C ASP A 572 5.87 -9.56 60.03
N LYS A 573 4.72 -10.11 59.61
CA LYS A 573 4.11 -9.85 58.30
C LYS A 573 3.78 -8.38 58.05
N LEU A 574 3.34 -7.64 59.07
CA LEU A 574 2.96 -6.22 58.95
C LEU A 574 4.19 -5.31 58.73
N MET A 575 5.28 -5.57 59.45
CA MET A 575 6.52 -4.81 59.31
C MET A 575 7.21 -5.15 57.98
N ALA A 576 7.22 -6.43 57.60
CA ALA A 576 7.72 -6.89 56.30
C ALA A 576 6.97 -6.24 55.12
N LEU A 577 5.64 -6.10 55.22
CA LEU A 577 4.85 -5.44 54.19
C LEU A 577 5.11 -3.94 54.15
N LYS A 578 5.16 -3.24 55.29
CA LYS A 578 5.50 -1.81 55.34
C LYS A 578 6.90 -1.54 54.73
N GLU A 579 7.87 -2.39 55.03
CA GLU A 579 9.23 -2.27 54.51
C GLU A 579 9.28 -2.56 52.99
N ALA A 580 8.49 -3.50 52.49
CA ALA A 580 8.34 -3.77 51.06
C ALA A 580 7.70 -2.60 50.28
N PHE A 581 6.78 -1.87 50.90
CA PHE A 581 6.12 -0.71 50.27
C PHE A 581 6.97 0.57 50.26
N TYR A 582 7.79 0.82 51.29
CA TYR A 582 8.49 2.10 51.49
C TYR A 582 10.03 2.02 51.45
N ARG A 583 10.58 0.99 50.82
CA ARG A 583 12.03 0.87 50.62
C ARG A 583 12.58 2.02 49.76
N GLN A 584 13.64 2.67 50.24
CA GLN A 584 14.32 3.79 49.57
C GLN A 584 15.51 3.34 48.70
N SER A 585 16.13 2.19 49.02
CA SER A 585 17.36 1.73 48.37
C SER A 585 17.16 1.05 47.01
N ALA A 586 15.94 0.57 46.70
CA ALA A 586 15.63 -0.04 45.41
C ALA A 586 14.11 0.03 45.10
N PRO A 587 13.67 -0.41 43.91
CA PRO A 587 12.27 -0.39 43.52
C PRO A 587 11.36 -1.06 44.55
N ASN A 588 10.28 -0.37 44.90
CA ASN A 588 9.29 -0.81 45.88
C ASN A 588 7.92 -1.03 45.23
N LEU A 589 6.98 -1.61 45.97
CA LEU A 589 5.64 -1.90 45.45
C LEU A 589 4.82 -0.63 45.16
N THR A 590 5.06 0.45 45.91
CA THR A 590 4.41 1.76 45.70
C THR A 590 4.76 2.34 44.34
N ASN A 591 6.03 2.28 43.94
CA ASN A 591 6.53 2.74 42.65
C ASN A 591 5.91 1.93 41.50
N LEU A 592 5.68 0.62 41.70
CA LEU A 592 5.01 -0.24 40.72
C LEU A 592 3.53 0.14 40.55
N PHE A 593 2.81 0.37 41.65
CA PHE A 593 1.44 0.89 41.61
C PHE A 593 1.37 2.27 40.96
N ALA A 594 2.33 3.15 41.24
CA ALA A 594 2.45 4.45 40.59
C ALA A 594 2.62 4.30 39.07
N THR A 595 3.48 3.39 38.59
CA THR A 595 3.64 3.11 37.15
C THR A 595 2.32 2.66 36.52
N VAL A 596 1.58 1.74 37.16
CA VAL A 596 0.28 1.26 36.65
C VAL A 596 -0.76 2.39 36.60
N LEU A 597 -0.80 3.24 37.63
CA LEU A 597 -1.69 4.40 37.67
C LEU A 597 -1.38 5.39 36.54
N VAL A 598 -0.09 5.74 36.36
CA VAL A 598 0.34 6.62 35.27
C VAL A 598 0.00 6.02 33.91
N PHE A 599 0.20 4.71 33.72
CA PHE A 599 -0.16 3.99 32.50
C PHE A 599 -1.63 4.18 32.11
N PHE A 600 -2.56 3.99 33.05
CA PHE A 600 -3.99 4.19 32.78
C PHE A 600 -4.35 5.64 32.47
N ILE A 601 -3.74 6.60 33.18
CA ILE A 601 -3.96 8.03 32.94
C ILE A 601 -3.49 8.39 31.53
N VAL A 602 -2.29 7.98 31.13
CA VAL A 602 -1.76 8.28 29.79
C VAL A 602 -2.65 7.70 28.70
N ILE A 603 -3.12 6.45 28.83
CA ILE A 603 -4.06 5.84 27.87
C ILE A 603 -5.36 6.65 27.78
N TYR A 604 -5.90 7.11 28.91
CA TYR A 604 -7.12 7.90 28.93
C TYR A 604 -6.96 9.22 28.15
N PHE A 605 -5.87 9.96 28.38
CA PHE A 605 -5.58 11.20 27.65
C PHE A 605 -5.25 10.96 26.17
N GLN A 606 -4.66 9.81 25.82
CA GLN A 606 -4.36 9.44 24.44
C GLN A 606 -5.62 9.28 23.58
N GLY A 607 -6.75 8.92 24.19
CA GLY A 607 -8.04 8.80 23.51
C GLY A 607 -8.70 10.14 23.13
N PHE A 608 -8.19 11.26 23.63
CA PHE A 608 -8.79 12.58 23.39
C PHE A 608 -8.51 13.04 21.96
N LYS A 609 -9.57 13.21 21.18
CA LYS A 609 -9.53 13.70 19.81
C LYS A 609 -10.70 14.61 19.51
N VAL A 610 -10.49 15.57 18.62
CA VAL A 610 -11.51 16.45 18.07
C VAL A 610 -11.78 16.02 16.63
N ASP A 611 -12.95 15.44 16.39
CA ASP A 611 -13.34 14.96 15.06
C ASP A 611 -13.99 16.08 14.26
N LEU A 612 -13.31 16.57 13.22
CA LEU A 612 -13.84 17.59 12.32
C LEU A 612 -14.53 16.94 11.11
N PRO A 613 -15.82 17.23 10.83
CA PRO A 613 -16.54 16.60 9.73
C PRO A 613 -16.09 17.13 8.36
N VAL A 614 -15.62 16.23 7.50
CA VAL A 614 -15.17 16.52 6.13
C VAL A 614 -16.08 15.86 5.10
N LYS A 615 -16.26 16.53 3.96
CA LYS A 615 -17.01 16.03 2.82
C LYS A 615 -16.10 15.93 1.61
N TYR A 616 -16.21 14.82 0.87
CA TYR A 616 -15.56 14.67 -0.43
C TYR A 616 -16.36 15.44 -1.49
N GLN A 617 -15.69 16.32 -2.24
CA GLN A 617 -16.36 17.06 -3.33
C GLN A 617 -16.68 16.15 -4.52
N LYS A 618 -15.75 15.25 -4.88
CA LYS A 618 -15.89 14.37 -6.05
C LYS A 618 -16.91 13.25 -5.87
N MET A 619 -17.12 12.78 -4.63
CA MET A 619 -18.09 11.71 -4.31
C MET A 619 -19.26 12.26 -3.51
N ARG A 620 -20.40 12.47 -4.20
CA ARG A 620 -21.61 13.02 -3.60
C ARG A 620 -22.18 12.04 -2.57
N GLY A 621 -22.18 12.43 -1.29
CA GLY A 621 -22.76 11.65 -0.19
C GLY A 621 -21.73 10.96 0.72
N SER A 622 -20.46 10.86 0.31
CA SER A 622 -19.40 10.34 1.17
C SER A 622 -18.97 11.40 2.20
N GLN A 623 -19.19 11.10 3.48
CA GLN A 623 -18.79 11.91 4.62
C GLN A 623 -17.66 11.18 5.35
N GLY A 624 -16.64 11.94 5.75
CA GLY A 624 -15.56 11.46 6.59
C GLY A 624 -15.40 12.35 7.82
N SER A 625 -14.58 11.91 8.76
CA SER A 625 -14.13 12.71 9.90
C SER A 625 -12.62 12.82 9.86
N PHE A 626 -12.10 14.03 10.04
CA PHE A 626 -10.67 14.27 10.21
C PHE A 626 -10.37 14.43 11.72
N PRO A 627 -9.81 13.40 12.38
CA PRO A 627 -9.51 13.45 13.81
C PRO A 627 -8.24 14.28 14.08
N ILE A 628 -8.35 15.35 14.86
CA ILE A 628 -7.21 16.06 15.45
C ILE A 628 -7.02 15.55 16.88
N LYS A 629 -5.96 14.77 17.11
CA LYS A 629 -5.64 14.26 18.45
C LYS A 629 -5.11 15.36 19.36
N LEU A 630 -5.38 15.23 20.67
CA LEU A 630 -4.80 16.10 21.69
C LEU A 630 -3.27 16.10 21.62
N PHE A 631 -2.66 14.92 21.50
CA PHE A 631 -1.22 14.76 21.27
C PHE A 631 -0.88 14.84 19.78
N TYR A 632 -1.11 16.02 19.20
CA TYR A 632 -0.94 16.27 17.76
C TYR A 632 0.49 15.99 17.27
N THR A 633 1.49 16.50 17.98
CA THR A 633 2.92 16.31 17.67
C THR A 633 3.49 14.99 18.20
N SER A 634 2.63 14.08 18.69
CA SER A 634 3.04 12.82 19.32
C SER A 634 4.03 13.07 20.47
N ASN A 635 5.00 12.16 20.67
CA ASN A 635 5.97 12.25 21.76
C ASN A 635 7.25 13.02 21.43
N ILE A 636 7.36 13.60 20.24
CA ILE A 636 8.62 14.19 19.78
C ILE A 636 9.06 15.37 20.67
N PRO A 637 8.18 16.26 21.15
CA PRO A 637 8.59 17.38 22.01
C PRO A 637 9.29 16.94 23.29
N ILE A 638 8.84 15.85 23.92
CA ILE A 638 9.47 15.34 25.15
C ILE A 638 10.80 14.66 24.85
N ILE A 639 10.94 13.98 23.71
CA ILE A 639 12.23 13.43 23.25
C ILE A 639 13.24 14.56 23.02
N LEU A 640 12.82 15.66 22.38
CA LEU A 640 13.69 16.80 22.12
C LEU A 640 14.10 17.52 23.41
N GLN A 641 13.16 17.73 24.33
CA GLN A 641 13.42 18.35 25.61
C GLN A 641 14.41 17.52 26.44
N THR A 642 14.19 16.21 26.55
CA THR A 642 15.06 15.31 27.32
C THR A 642 16.44 15.14 26.71
N ALA A 643 16.55 15.11 25.37
CA ALA A 643 17.83 15.11 24.68
C ALA A 643 18.61 16.41 24.92
N LEU A 644 17.94 17.58 24.88
CA LEU A 644 18.55 18.87 25.20
C LEU A 644 19.11 18.87 26.63
N VAL A 645 18.30 18.43 27.61
CA VAL A 645 18.71 18.37 29.02
C VAL A 645 19.88 17.41 29.22
N SER A 646 19.84 16.23 28.58
CA SER A 646 20.91 15.23 28.68
C SER A 646 22.23 15.75 28.11
N ASN A 647 22.19 16.43 26.96
CA ASN A 647 23.37 17.05 26.37
C ASN A 647 23.94 18.16 27.25
N LEU A 648 23.06 18.96 27.89
CA LEU A 648 23.46 19.99 28.82
C LEU A 648 24.13 19.38 30.07
N TYR A 649 23.61 18.27 30.59
CA TYR A 649 24.23 17.54 31.71
C TYR A 649 25.59 16.97 31.35
N PHE A 650 25.70 16.31 30.21
CA PHE A 650 26.96 15.77 29.74
C PHE A 650 28.03 16.87 29.61
N LEU A 651 27.68 17.98 28.96
CA LEU A 651 28.59 19.12 28.80
C LEU A 651 28.96 19.75 30.15
N SER A 652 27.99 19.92 31.04
CA SER A 652 28.20 20.41 32.41
C SER A 652 29.16 19.51 33.20
N GLN A 653 28.95 18.19 33.17
CA GLN A 653 29.76 17.21 33.88
C GLN A 653 31.20 17.15 33.35
N LEU A 654 31.38 17.19 32.02
CA LEU A 654 32.70 17.23 31.39
C LEU A 654 33.47 18.50 31.74
N LEU A 655 32.80 19.66 31.66
CA LEU A 655 33.40 20.95 32.03
C LEU A 655 33.77 20.97 33.52
N TYR A 656 32.90 20.45 34.40
CA TYR A 656 33.17 20.35 35.83
C TYR A 656 34.35 19.42 36.13
N ARG A 657 34.46 18.26 35.45
CA ARG A 657 35.60 17.35 35.60
C ARG A 657 36.93 17.98 35.17
N ARG A 658 36.94 18.78 34.10
CA ARG A 658 38.16 19.38 33.53
C ARG A 658 38.56 20.71 34.18
N PHE A 659 37.59 21.53 34.60
CA PHE A 659 37.79 22.91 35.08
C PHE A 659 37.01 23.21 36.37
N LYS A 660 37.31 22.49 37.45
CA LYS A 660 36.65 22.64 38.77
C LYS A 660 36.72 24.06 39.37
N SER A 661 37.71 24.87 39.00
CA SER A 661 37.97 26.19 39.60
C SER A 661 37.25 27.36 38.93
N ASN A 662 36.62 27.17 37.75
CA ASN A 662 36.03 28.27 37.01
C ASN A 662 34.62 28.63 37.52
N MET A 663 34.39 29.92 37.81
CA MET A 663 33.10 30.43 38.31
C MET A 663 31.94 30.11 37.37
N LEU A 664 32.13 30.24 36.05
CA LEU A 664 31.13 29.92 35.02
C LEU A 664 30.76 28.43 35.01
N VAL A 665 31.73 27.55 35.28
CA VAL A 665 31.51 26.09 35.32
C VAL A 665 30.71 25.71 36.56
N ASN A 666 31.02 26.32 37.70
CA ASN A 666 30.27 26.13 38.95
C ASN A 666 28.84 26.70 38.88
N LEU A 667 28.61 27.78 38.12
CA LEU A 667 27.27 28.27 37.82
C LEU A 667 26.49 27.29 36.93
N LEU A 668 27.17 26.66 35.98
CA LEU A 668 26.56 25.71 35.04
C LEU A 668 26.09 24.44 35.76
N GLY A 669 26.92 23.86 36.63
CA GLY A 669 26.56 22.71 37.45
C GLY A 669 27.70 22.18 38.31
N GLN A 670 27.38 21.87 39.57
CA GLN A 670 28.26 21.18 40.51
C GLN A 670 27.80 19.74 40.65
N TRP A 671 28.71 18.79 40.49
CA TRP A 671 28.41 17.35 40.47
C TRP A 671 29.10 16.64 41.63
N GLN A 672 28.36 15.80 42.35
CA GLN A 672 28.88 14.94 43.41
C GLN A 672 28.56 13.48 43.11
N GLU A 673 29.49 12.58 43.43
CA GLU A 673 29.26 11.14 43.32
C GLU A 673 28.40 10.67 44.50
N ALA A 674 27.29 9.99 44.22
CA ALA A 674 26.39 9.44 45.24
C ALA A 674 27.00 8.18 45.88
N ASP A 675 26.89 8.06 47.20
CA ASP A 675 27.49 6.98 48.01
C ASP A 675 26.99 5.57 47.63
N PHE A 676 25.82 5.47 47.01
CA PHE A 676 25.24 4.22 46.52
C PHE A 676 24.87 4.34 45.03
N GLY A 677 25.49 3.51 44.19
CA GLY A 677 25.12 3.35 42.77
C GLY A 677 26.10 3.93 41.73
N GLY A 678 27.20 4.58 42.14
CA GLY A 678 28.19 5.10 41.18
C GLY A 678 27.64 6.18 40.23
N GLN A 679 26.51 6.81 40.60
CA GLN A 679 25.86 7.87 39.84
C GLN A 679 26.33 9.23 40.36
N SER A 680 26.71 10.12 39.45
CA SER A 680 26.98 11.52 39.79
C SER A 680 25.69 12.33 39.65
N VAL A 681 25.25 12.97 40.73
CA VAL A 681 24.03 13.79 40.77
C VAL A 681 24.45 15.27 40.84
N PRO A 682 23.74 16.19 40.14
CA PRO A 682 24.00 17.61 40.29
C PRO A 682 23.51 18.07 41.67
N VAL A 683 24.37 18.73 42.45
CA VAL A 683 24.05 19.25 43.79
C VAL A 683 23.84 20.76 43.77
N GLY A 684 24.30 21.46 42.72
CA GLY A 684 24.14 22.90 42.59
C GLY A 684 24.30 23.42 41.17
N GLY A 685 23.95 24.69 40.96
CA GLY A 685 24.02 25.38 39.66
C GLY A 685 22.77 25.21 38.80
N PHE A 686 22.85 25.63 37.54
CA PHE A 686 21.73 25.56 36.60
C PHE A 686 21.29 24.12 36.31
N ALA A 687 22.24 23.18 36.26
CA ALA A 687 21.96 21.75 36.09
C ALA A 687 21.09 21.17 37.22
N TYR A 688 21.24 21.66 38.46
CA TYR A 688 20.39 21.27 39.58
C TYR A 688 18.93 21.64 39.31
N TYR A 689 18.64 22.89 38.93
CA TYR A 689 17.26 23.36 38.68
C TYR A 689 16.53 22.70 37.51
N ILE A 690 17.28 22.15 36.55
CA ILE A 690 16.70 21.40 35.44
C ILE A 690 16.48 19.92 35.81
N SER A 691 17.12 19.44 36.88
CA SER A 691 17.00 18.03 37.28
C SER A 691 15.69 17.72 37.98
N PRO A 692 15.10 16.54 37.73
CA PRO A 692 13.90 16.14 38.43
C PRO A 692 14.23 15.89 39.92
N PRO A 693 13.40 16.37 40.85
CA PRO A 693 13.54 16.02 42.26
C PRO A 693 13.27 14.52 42.43
N SER A 694 14.17 13.83 43.13
CA SER A 694 14.16 12.36 43.24
C SER A 694 13.07 11.79 44.15
N SER A 695 12.35 12.61 44.91
CA SER A 695 11.29 12.17 45.83
C SER A 695 10.35 13.30 46.21
N VAL A 696 9.13 12.94 46.59
CA VAL A 696 8.12 13.89 47.13
C VAL A 696 8.64 14.62 48.38
N SER A 697 9.51 13.99 49.19
CA SER A 697 10.16 14.64 50.34
C SER A 697 11.01 15.84 49.92
N ASN A 698 11.82 15.68 48.87
CA ASN A 698 12.73 16.72 48.39
C ASN A 698 11.98 17.92 47.79
N ILE A 699 10.77 17.70 47.29
CA ILE A 699 9.88 18.78 46.82
C ILE A 699 9.43 19.66 47.98
N TRP A 700 9.18 19.05 49.15
CA TRP A 700 8.75 19.79 50.34
C TRP A 700 9.90 20.57 50.98
N GLU A 701 11.12 20.04 50.87
CA GLU A 701 12.34 20.70 51.36
C GLU A 701 12.72 21.90 50.48
N ASP A 702 12.69 21.76 49.15
CA ASP A 702 13.01 22.82 48.19
C ASP A 702 11.87 23.10 47.19
N PRO A 703 10.81 23.84 47.58
CA PRO A 703 9.65 24.10 46.71
C PRO A 703 10.00 24.98 45.49
N LEU A 704 11.00 25.85 45.63
CA LEU A 704 11.45 26.74 44.56
C LEU A 704 12.11 25.94 43.43
N HIS A 705 12.91 24.92 43.77
CA HIS A 705 13.54 24.02 42.81
C HIS A 705 12.47 23.28 41.97
N ALA A 706 11.45 22.73 42.63
CA ALA A 706 10.35 22.05 41.97
C ALA A 706 9.56 22.98 41.04
N LEU A 707 9.28 24.22 41.45
CA LEU A 707 8.54 25.19 40.63
C LEU A 707 9.32 25.57 39.36
N ILE A 708 10.63 25.82 39.48
CA ILE A 708 11.49 26.11 38.34
C ILE A 708 11.53 24.91 37.39
N TYR A 709 11.71 23.70 37.91
CA TYR A 709 11.69 22.48 37.10
C TYR A 709 10.37 22.30 36.33
N VAL A 710 9.23 22.43 37.02
CA VAL A 710 7.89 22.30 36.41
C VAL A 710 7.68 23.34 35.32
N SER A 711 7.96 24.61 35.61
CA SER A 711 7.80 25.69 34.63
C SER A 711 8.71 25.50 33.41
N PHE A 712 9.96 25.09 33.61
CA PHE A 712 10.92 24.82 32.55
C PHE A 712 10.44 23.69 31.63
N VAL A 713 10.03 22.55 32.18
CA VAL A 713 9.57 21.40 31.39
C VAL A 713 8.30 21.73 30.61
N LEU A 714 7.32 22.39 31.23
CA LEU A 714 6.05 22.75 30.56
C LEU A 714 6.27 23.75 29.41
N ILE A 715 7.05 24.81 29.65
CA ILE A 715 7.36 25.82 28.63
C ILE A 715 8.18 25.20 27.51
N SER A 716 9.22 24.42 27.84
CA SER A 716 10.08 23.77 26.85
C SER A 716 9.29 22.80 25.97
N CYS A 717 8.42 21.97 26.55
CA CYS A 717 7.58 21.04 25.78
C CYS A 717 6.57 21.77 24.88
N ALA A 718 5.96 22.86 25.35
CA ALA A 718 5.03 23.66 24.54
C ALA A 718 5.74 24.35 23.36
N LEU A 719 6.94 24.90 23.60
CA LEU A 719 7.75 25.53 22.55
C LEU A 719 8.23 24.52 21.51
N PHE A 720 8.80 23.39 21.95
CA PHE A 720 9.26 22.35 21.02
C PHE A 720 8.11 21.76 20.21
N SER A 721 6.91 21.62 20.79
CA SER A 721 5.72 21.20 20.04
C SER A 721 5.35 22.19 18.94
N LYS A 722 5.38 23.51 19.22
CA LYS A 722 5.12 24.53 18.20
C LYS A 722 6.18 24.57 17.10
N PHE A 723 7.46 24.46 17.46
CA PHE A 723 8.52 24.36 16.44
C PHE A 723 8.38 23.08 15.61
N TRP A 724 7.96 21.98 16.23
CA TRP A 724 7.82 20.71 15.53
C TRP A 724 6.72 20.70 14.48
N ILE A 725 5.58 21.38 14.70
CA ILE A 725 4.52 21.43 13.67
C ILE A 725 4.97 22.14 12.39
N GLU A 726 5.87 23.12 12.49
CA GLU A 726 6.42 23.83 11.34
C GLU A 726 7.45 22.98 10.58
N VAL A 727 8.32 22.26 11.30
CA VAL A 727 9.37 21.41 10.71
C VAL A 727 8.82 20.12 10.11
N SER A 728 7.78 19.54 10.72
CA SER A 728 7.20 18.25 10.30
C SER A 728 6.29 18.33 9.07
N GLY A 729 6.02 19.53 8.54
CA GLY A 729 5.06 19.71 7.44
C GLY A 729 3.61 19.40 7.87
N SER A 730 3.33 19.45 9.17
CA SER A 730 2.01 19.26 9.77
C SER A 730 1.36 20.59 10.16
N SER A 731 1.88 21.69 9.62
CA SER A 731 1.36 23.02 9.88
C SER A 731 -0.08 23.16 9.36
N PRO A 732 -0.88 24.10 9.90
CA PRO A 732 -2.24 24.34 9.40
C PRO A 732 -2.28 24.59 7.88
N ARG A 733 -1.24 25.20 7.32
CA ARG A 733 -1.12 25.49 5.89
C ARG A 733 -0.86 24.23 5.06
N ASP A 734 0.03 23.36 5.55
CA ASP A 734 0.39 22.14 4.85
C ASP A 734 -0.76 21.13 4.87
N VAL A 735 -1.41 20.97 6.03
CA VAL A 735 -2.63 20.14 6.16
C VAL A 735 -3.76 20.69 5.29
N ALA A 736 -3.92 22.02 5.24
CA ALA A 736 -4.91 22.64 4.36
C ALA A 736 -4.64 22.34 2.88
N LYS A 737 -3.38 22.42 2.46
CA LYS A 737 -2.95 22.08 1.11
C LYS A 737 -3.24 20.61 0.79
N HIS A 738 -2.89 19.69 1.70
CA HIS A 738 -3.18 18.27 1.54
C HIS A 738 -4.67 17.96 1.41
N LEU A 739 -5.52 18.57 2.24
CA LEU A 739 -6.98 18.40 2.15
C LEU A 739 -7.53 18.95 0.83
N ARG A 740 -6.98 20.09 0.36
CA ARG A 740 -7.35 20.69 -0.92
C ARG A 740 -6.96 19.79 -2.09
N ASP A 741 -5.74 19.26 -2.09
CA ASP A 741 -5.26 18.34 -3.13
C ASP A 741 -6.12 17.05 -3.19
N GLN A 742 -6.65 16.61 -2.04
CA GLN A 742 -7.58 15.48 -1.94
C GLN A 742 -9.06 15.84 -2.18
N SER A 743 -9.36 17.08 -2.57
CA SER A 743 -10.73 17.57 -2.81
C SER A 743 -11.68 17.38 -1.61
N MET A 744 -11.15 17.53 -0.39
CA MET A 744 -11.90 17.46 0.87
C MET A 744 -12.14 18.85 1.46
N VAL A 745 -13.37 19.11 1.91
CA VAL A 745 -13.75 20.39 2.53
C VAL A 745 -14.57 20.16 3.79
N PHE A 746 -14.42 21.01 4.81
CA PHE A 746 -15.22 20.93 6.02
C PHE A 746 -16.70 21.23 5.78
N LYS A 747 -17.58 20.55 6.50
CA LYS A 747 -19.04 20.77 6.40
C LYS A 747 -19.38 22.22 6.78
N GLY A 748 -20.14 22.90 5.91
CA GLY A 748 -20.62 24.27 6.13
C GLY A 748 -19.60 25.39 5.88
N HIS A 749 -18.36 25.06 5.50
CA HIS A 749 -17.29 26.02 5.27
C HIS A 749 -16.88 26.04 3.79
N ARG A 750 -16.52 27.22 3.28
CA ARG A 750 -15.92 27.37 1.94
C ARG A 750 -14.45 26.95 1.97
N GLU A 751 -13.88 26.64 0.80
CA GLU A 751 -12.47 26.24 0.67
C GLU A 751 -11.50 27.26 1.28
N GLU A 752 -11.75 28.57 1.12
CA GLU A 752 -10.91 29.62 1.70
C GLU A 752 -10.93 29.65 3.24
N SER A 753 -12.01 29.17 3.86
CA SER A 753 -12.15 29.10 5.32
C SER A 753 -11.52 27.86 5.94
N LEU A 754 -11.06 26.90 5.12
CA LEU A 754 -10.45 25.66 5.61
C LEU A 754 -9.19 25.93 6.44
N LEU A 755 -8.33 26.84 5.98
CA LEU A 755 -7.12 27.25 6.70
C LEU A 755 -7.47 27.93 8.03
N LYS A 756 -8.48 28.81 8.06
CA LYS A 756 -8.90 29.51 9.29
C LYS A 756 -9.38 28.54 10.38
N VAL A 757 -10.13 27.51 9.99
CA VAL A 757 -10.59 26.48 10.94
C VAL A 757 -9.40 25.68 11.48
N LEU A 758 -8.47 25.24 10.62
CA LEU A 758 -7.28 24.49 11.03
C LEU A 758 -6.35 25.31 11.94
N ASP A 759 -6.17 26.60 11.65
CA ASP A 759 -5.33 27.52 12.42
C ASP A 759 -5.86 27.77 13.84
N MET A 760 -7.15 27.57 14.07
CA MET A 760 -7.76 27.64 15.39
C MET A 760 -7.46 26.38 16.24
N TYR A 761 -7.50 25.19 15.61
CA TYR A 761 -7.38 23.91 16.32
C TYR A 761 -5.93 23.41 16.44
N ILE A 762 -5.15 23.43 15.35
CA ILE A 762 -3.83 22.77 15.32
C ILE A 762 -2.81 23.42 16.25
N PRO A 763 -2.58 24.75 16.23
CA PRO A 763 -1.60 25.39 17.13
C PRO A 763 -1.99 25.25 18.60
N THR A 764 -3.29 25.31 18.89
CA THR A 764 -3.83 25.11 20.24
C THR A 764 -3.63 23.67 20.70
N ALA A 765 -3.96 22.68 19.86
CA ALA A 765 -3.74 21.27 20.15
C ALA A 765 -2.25 20.94 20.31
N ALA A 766 -1.38 21.52 19.49
CA ALA A 766 0.06 21.31 19.59
C ALA A 766 0.63 21.88 20.89
N ALA A 767 0.31 23.13 21.23
CA ALA A 767 0.82 23.79 22.43
C ALA A 767 0.28 23.15 23.71
N PHE A 768 -1.04 22.94 23.78
CA PHE A 768 -1.70 22.33 24.93
C PHE A 768 -1.33 20.85 25.06
N GLY A 769 -1.26 20.10 23.96
CA GLY A 769 -0.80 18.72 23.95
C GLY A 769 0.64 18.58 24.46
N GLY A 770 1.56 19.45 24.02
CA GLY A 770 2.93 19.49 24.53
C GLY A 770 3.02 19.78 26.02
N MET A 771 2.19 20.71 26.51
CA MET A 771 2.08 21.03 27.94
C MET A 771 1.51 19.86 28.75
N CYS A 772 0.46 19.19 28.27
CA CYS A 772 -0.11 18.00 28.91
C CYS A 772 0.90 16.86 29.00
N ILE A 773 1.69 16.61 27.94
CA ILE A 773 2.76 15.61 27.94
C ILE A 773 3.82 15.96 29.01
N GLY A 774 4.24 17.22 29.07
CA GLY A 774 5.17 17.69 30.10
C GLY A 774 4.62 17.48 31.52
N MET A 775 3.34 17.81 31.74
CA MET A 775 2.68 17.64 33.04
C MET A 775 2.58 16.16 33.45
N LEU A 776 2.21 15.27 32.53
CA LEU A 776 2.13 13.84 32.78
C LEU A 776 3.50 13.24 33.11
N THR A 777 4.55 13.73 32.45
CA THR A 777 5.94 13.34 32.72
C THR A 777 6.36 13.72 34.14
N ILE A 778 6.15 14.98 34.51
CA ILE A 778 6.43 15.50 35.86
C ILE A 778 5.68 14.70 36.92
N MET A 779 4.39 14.43 36.69
CA MET A 779 3.56 13.67 37.63
C MET A 779 4.11 12.25 37.83
N ALA A 780 4.57 11.60 36.76
CA ALA A 780 5.16 10.27 36.82
C ALA A 780 6.52 10.26 37.54
N ASP A 781 7.35 11.28 37.32
CA ASP A 781 8.63 11.44 38.01
C ASP A 781 8.41 11.71 39.52
N PHE A 782 7.44 12.55 39.88
CA PHE A 782 7.11 12.86 41.28
C PHE A 782 6.53 11.68 42.04
N LEU A 783 5.72 10.85 41.38
CA LEU A 783 5.18 9.62 41.97
C LEU A 783 6.24 8.51 42.11
N GLY A 784 7.45 8.71 41.60
CA GLY A 784 8.53 7.72 41.67
C GLY A 784 8.28 6.51 40.77
N ALA A 785 7.60 6.67 39.64
CA ALA A 785 7.25 5.57 38.76
C ALA A 785 8.51 4.84 38.21
N ILE A 786 8.44 3.51 38.16
CA ILE A 786 9.49 2.64 37.63
C ILE A 786 9.61 2.85 36.11
N GLY A 787 10.80 3.22 35.63
CA GLY A 787 11.10 3.37 34.19
C GLY A 787 11.24 4.81 33.67
N SER A 788 11.27 5.79 34.57
CA SER A 788 11.17 7.25 34.32
C SER A 788 9.82 7.67 33.75
N GLY A 789 9.34 8.85 34.13
CA GLY A 789 8.09 9.40 33.62
C GLY A 789 8.11 9.61 32.12
N THR A 790 9.27 10.02 31.61
CA THR A 790 9.53 10.17 30.16
C THR A 790 9.44 8.84 29.43
N GLY A 791 10.05 7.77 29.99
CA GLY A 791 10.05 6.44 29.40
C GLY A 791 8.65 5.84 29.34
N ILE A 792 7.91 5.85 30.46
CA ILE A 792 6.56 5.27 30.51
C ILE A 792 5.65 5.93 29.47
N LEU A 793 5.64 7.26 29.39
CA LEU A 793 4.81 7.99 28.44
C LEU A 793 5.18 7.64 27.00
N LEU A 794 6.48 7.55 26.69
CA LEU A 794 6.96 7.13 25.37
C LEU A 794 6.45 5.73 25.01
N ALA A 795 6.65 4.76 25.89
CA ALA A 795 6.24 3.38 25.66
C ALA A 795 4.73 3.25 25.43
N VAL A 796 3.91 3.87 26.30
CA VAL A 796 2.44 3.81 26.20
C VAL A 796 1.96 4.41 24.89
N THR A 797 2.40 5.61 24.55
CA THR A 797 1.95 6.27 23.33
C THR A 797 2.41 5.52 22.08
N ILE A 798 3.63 4.97 22.07
CA ILE A 798 4.12 4.16 20.94
C ILE A 798 3.25 2.91 20.78
N ILE A 799 3.04 2.15 21.86
CA ILE A 799 2.20 0.93 21.82
C ILE A 799 0.78 1.26 21.35
N TYR A 800 0.21 2.38 21.82
CA TYR A 800 -1.11 2.83 21.38
C TYR A 800 -1.14 3.23 19.90
N GLN A 801 -0.11 3.90 19.39
CA GLN A 801 0.02 4.19 17.96
C GLN A 801 0.09 2.92 17.11
N TYR A 802 0.84 1.92 17.56
CA TYR A 802 0.90 0.60 16.92
C TYR A 802 -0.45 -0.10 16.95
N PHE A 803 -1.16 -0.05 18.08
CA PHE A 803 -2.50 -0.61 18.22
C PHE A 803 -3.49 0.02 17.23
N GLU A 804 -3.50 1.36 17.10
CA GLU A 804 -4.34 2.03 16.11
C GLU A 804 -3.97 1.66 14.66
N MET A 805 -2.67 1.52 14.36
CA MET A 805 -2.22 1.13 13.04
C MET A 805 -2.71 -0.28 12.67
N ILE A 806 -2.60 -1.21 13.62
CA ILE A 806 -3.13 -2.58 13.49
C ILE A 806 -4.65 -2.57 13.31
N TYR A 807 -5.36 -1.76 14.08
CA TYR A 807 -6.80 -1.66 14.00
C TYR A 807 -7.24 -1.15 12.61
N LYS A 808 -6.61 -0.08 12.12
CA LYS A 808 -6.89 0.48 10.79
C LYS A 808 -6.55 -0.48 9.65
N GLU A 809 -5.41 -1.17 9.72
CA GLU A 809 -5.04 -2.17 8.70
C GLU A 809 -6.02 -3.35 8.69
N LYS A 810 -6.50 -3.80 9.85
CA LYS A 810 -7.53 -4.86 9.93
C LYS A 810 -8.86 -4.39 9.35
N GLU A 811 -9.29 -3.17 9.64
CA GLU A 811 -10.53 -2.60 9.13
C GLU A 811 -10.48 -2.43 7.60
N GLN A 812 -9.34 -1.99 7.06
CA GLN A 812 -9.10 -1.93 5.61
C GLN A 812 -8.98 -3.32 4.97
N GLY A 813 -8.36 -4.28 5.65
CA GLY A 813 -8.24 -5.65 5.19
C GLY A 813 -9.58 -6.37 5.11
N ASN A 814 -10.47 -6.18 6.10
CA ASN A 814 -11.82 -6.75 6.09
C ASN A 814 -12.75 -6.14 5.04
N MET A 815 -12.43 -4.94 4.52
CA MET A 815 -13.17 -4.32 3.41
C MET A 815 -12.71 -4.82 2.03
N LEU A 816 -11.59 -5.55 1.97
CA LEU A 816 -10.98 -6.08 0.75
C LEU A 816 -11.24 -7.59 0.55
N PHE A 817 -12.06 -8.21 1.41
CA PHE A 817 -12.47 -9.62 1.31
C PHE A 817 -13.99 -9.77 1.25
#